data_AF-A0A8S1SJX5-F1
#
_entry.id   AF-A0A8S1SJX5-F1
#
_cell.length_a   1.000
_cell.length_b   1.000
_cell.length_c   1.000
_cell.angle_alpha   90.00
_cell.angle_beta   90.00
_cell.angle_gamma   90.00
#
_symmetry.space_group_name_H-M   'P 1'
#
loop_
_entity.id
_entity.type
_entity.pdbx_description
1 polymer ?
#
loop_
_entity_poly.entity_id
_entity_poly.type
_entity_poly.pdbx_seq_one_letter_code
_entity_poly.pdbx_strand_id
1 'polypeptide(L)'
;MDQYDYGDQDDYEDYDYQDEEFSNYQGSNLKILMVAEKNSIAEAVAYAIGNKVRAKKGRQAFYYFSGMFKGQQANFTVTATNGHLFSRDFPKEYENWNSCDPIDLFQAKTIKKPANKAAIGLLRKCSSGIDYLILWLDNDREGENICFEVDEVCNSQGRAKKLRAKFSSITQTDLKYAYNQLNTGPNILESESVDARQIIDLKVGVAFSRFQTLHFQKKYSMDQMVTFGPCQTPTLGFCVERHEEIVNFVPKAFYTIKLSIVNNVGYKQEVEWLGQQIWKEQEAKQVVQQLQKFKQGDVISQQIEQKSKPRPEGINTVSLLKFASSYLGLGPQQAMHVAERLYLNGYISYPRTETTAYPHEFPTPKIINNLQKYKDPLISEHSKYLKTNGHSNPKQGVDVGDHPPITPTENVPQNNLYGEEKTMYEYVVKMFLAAHSKDCKYENHTLKFAVSDHQFKFQSKYILDPGFTKVATWLAITENKSDLTKFVTNNKVQLGFVEYQQGQTSPPDHLTETELITLMDKFKIGTDASMATHINNICERQYVKVEGQSRKLKPTDLGLSLVRGYKRIDPDLVAPQLRSSIESQVDQIAKGKLKCQQVIQDVIQIFTKKYIHFRERINDFQLVQYHQQGINRQIKQSDEEIILSRCGDCNRYLVQSNNSAVCKQCIKTYPLLPDCKFKAYGAYRCPFDKFELIFCTSNKSPFNTTLLCPKCFSSSPLVTSDQCTCNICPNVDCEKSKEFRTVGQCKSCKIGELILEPFISKGQQICLSCNECWCLYQLVPAVVQVDITKIACTECKLKTFNLITKTKDKEEVKYNNVCLMCHEELNKKLLYAPYLGEKKFMIQQKKQEQPIKQDDVNKETFSKGRKKFSKNPRKNDRHDDDQFTQKKNDNSDWATLLLSQSVTNNKQKPQNKQQQEDPQQQQQQQQQINEPGLVLLESKKKRNN
;
A
#
# COMPACT_ATOMS: atom_id res chain seq x y z
N MET A 1 -9.64 -26.79 -32.02
CA MET A 1 -9.65 -28.11 -31.36
C MET A 1 -8.19 -28.47 -31.23
N ASP A 2 -7.56 -28.00 -30.15
CA ASP A 2 -6.13 -28.17 -29.96
C ASP A 2 -5.96 -29.23 -28.89
N GLN A 3 -5.20 -30.29 -29.19
CA GLN A 3 -4.96 -31.35 -28.22
C GLN A 3 -4.02 -30.84 -27.14
N TYR A 4 -4.48 -30.86 -25.89
CA TYR A 4 -3.61 -30.65 -24.75
C TYR A 4 -2.68 -31.85 -24.59
N ASP A 5 -1.40 -31.56 -24.45
CA ASP A 5 -0.33 -32.55 -24.35
C ASP A 5 -0.10 -32.85 -22.86
N TYR A 6 -0.30 -34.09 -22.45
CA TYR A 6 -0.25 -34.53 -21.05
C TYR A 6 0.95 -35.44 -20.84
N GLY A 7 1.93 -34.99 -20.04
CA GLY A 7 3.07 -35.83 -19.67
C GLY A 7 2.65 -37.03 -18.81
N ASP A 8 3.17 -38.20 -19.19
CA ASP A 8 3.26 -39.48 -18.46
C ASP A 8 2.03 -39.89 -17.63
N GLN A 9 1.23 -40.82 -18.16
CA GLN A 9 -0.04 -41.25 -17.53
C GLN A 9 0.11 -42.22 -16.35
N ASP A 10 1.31 -42.71 -16.07
CA ASP A 10 1.52 -44.00 -15.39
C ASP A 10 1.74 -43.92 -13.85
N ASP A 11 1.87 -42.73 -13.26
CA ASP A 11 2.09 -42.53 -11.81
C ASP A 11 0.80 -42.26 -11.02
N TYR A 12 -0.07 -43.26 -10.92
CA TYR A 12 -1.22 -43.29 -10.00
C TYR A 12 -1.11 -44.49 -9.05
N GLU A 13 -0.65 -44.24 -7.81
CA GLU A 13 -0.69 -45.25 -6.74
C GLU A 13 -2.14 -45.73 -6.52
N ASP A 14 -2.33 -47.04 -6.41
CA ASP A 14 -3.67 -47.63 -6.36
C ASP A 14 -4.28 -47.43 -4.98
N TYR A 15 -5.13 -46.40 -4.85
CA TYR A 15 -5.97 -46.24 -3.68
C TYR A 15 -7.01 -47.36 -3.67
N ASP A 16 -6.83 -48.27 -2.70
CA ASP A 16 -7.58 -49.50 -2.46
C ASP A 16 -9.05 -49.22 -2.09
N TYR A 17 -9.82 -48.93 -3.14
CA TYR A 17 -11.27 -48.90 -3.18
C TYR A 17 -11.73 -50.18 -3.90
N GLN A 18 -12.12 -51.19 -3.12
CA GLN A 18 -12.55 -52.49 -3.63
C GLN A 18 -13.73 -52.38 -4.61
N ASP A 19 -13.60 -52.98 -5.80
CA ASP A 19 -14.56 -52.86 -6.90
C ASP A 19 -15.95 -53.46 -6.61
N GLU A 20 -16.07 -54.33 -5.60
CA GLU A 20 -17.33 -54.99 -5.22
C GLU A 20 -18.43 -54.03 -4.76
N GLU A 21 -18.09 -52.80 -4.35
CA GLU A 21 -19.11 -51.78 -4.03
C GLU A 21 -19.72 -51.13 -5.28
N PHE A 22 -18.99 -51.07 -6.40
CA PHE A 22 -19.48 -50.48 -7.66
C PHE A 22 -20.25 -51.49 -8.54
N SER A 23 -20.05 -52.79 -8.33
CA SER A 23 -20.65 -53.88 -9.12
C SER A 23 -22.16 -54.07 -8.88
N ASN A 24 -22.69 -53.59 -7.75
CA ASN A 24 -24.09 -53.74 -7.30
C ASN A 24 -25.14 -52.97 -8.16
N TYR A 25 -24.75 -52.47 -9.33
CA TYR A 25 -25.63 -51.74 -10.27
C TYR A 25 -25.95 -52.55 -11.54
N GLN A 26 -26.37 -53.81 -11.38
CA GLN A 26 -26.98 -54.60 -12.45
C GLN A 26 -28.47 -54.26 -12.60
N GLY A 27 -28.79 -53.36 -13.52
CA GLY A 27 -30.17 -52.98 -13.86
C GLY A 27 -30.22 -51.81 -14.84
N SER A 28 -31.35 -51.65 -15.56
CA SER A 28 -31.54 -50.64 -16.62
C SER A 28 -31.84 -49.22 -16.09
N ASN A 29 -31.27 -48.85 -14.94
CA ASN A 29 -31.47 -47.54 -14.32
C ASN A 29 -30.39 -46.56 -14.81
N LEU A 30 -30.75 -45.29 -14.99
CA LEU A 30 -29.77 -44.23 -15.32
C LEU A 30 -28.71 -44.12 -14.22
N LYS A 31 -27.44 -43.97 -14.61
CA LYS A 31 -26.32 -43.70 -13.70
C LYS A 31 -25.98 -42.21 -13.71
N ILE A 32 -26.06 -41.58 -12.55
CA ILE A 32 -25.92 -40.12 -12.39
C ILE A 32 -24.81 -39.82 -11.39
N LEU A 33 -23.75 -39.17 -11.86
CA LEU A 33 -22.70 -38.63 -11.00
C LEU A 33 -22.96 -37.15 -10.70
N MET A 34 -22.92 -36.79 -9.43
CA MET A 34 -23.11 -35.44 -8.93
C MET A 34 -21.81 -35.02 -8.22
N VAL A 35 -21.17 -33.94 -8.67
CA VAL A 35 -19.88 -33.49 -8.12
C VAL A 35 -20.00 -32.07 -7.60
N ALA A 36 -19.66 -31.85 -6.33
CA ALA A 36 -19.64 -30.54 -5.69
C ALA A 36 -18.22 -30.02 -5.43
N GLU A 37 -18.06 -28.76 -5.04
CA GLU A 37 -16.71 -28.23 -4.72
C GLU A 37 -16.21 -28.70 -3.34
N LYS A 38 -17.09 -28.84 -2.34
CA LYS A 38 -16.70 -29.20 -0.95
C LYS A 38 -17.50 -30.41 -0.47
N ASN A 39 -16.91 -31.26 0.38
CA ASN A 39 -17.60 -32.41 1.00
C ASN A 39 -18.92 -32.01 1.70
N SER A 40 -19.00 -30.84 2.32
CA SER A 40 -20.21 -30.32 2.98
C SER A 40 -21.32 -29.96 1.99
N ILE A 41 -20.98 -29.45 0.80
CA ILE A 41 -21.95 -29.18 -0.27
C ILE A 41 -22.46 -30.52 -0.82
N ALA A 42 -21.59 -31.51 -1.05
CA ALA A 42 -21.99 -32.85 -1.46
C ALA A 42 -22.95 -33.50 -0.43
N GLU A 43 -22.69 -33.35 0.87
CA GLU A 43 -23.58 -33.83 1.94
C GLU A 43 -24.95 -33.12 1.90
N ALA A 44 -24.96 -31.78 1.79
CA ALA A 44 -26.19 -31.00 1.71
C ALA A 44 -27.02 -31.33 0.46
N VAL A 45 -26.38 -31.47 -0.71
CA VAL A 45 -27.01 -31.86 -1.97
C VAL A 45 -27.59 -33.27 -1.88
N ALA A 46 -26.83 -34.24 -1.33
CA ALA A 46 -27.29 -35.61 -1.17
C ALA A 46 -28.53 -35.71 -0.27
N TYR A 47 -28.53 -35.05 0.89
CA TYR A 47 -29.68 -35.06 1.82
C TYR A 47 -30.84 -34.11 1.41
N ALA A 48 -30.61 -33.14 0.52
CA ALA A 48 -31.69 -32.33 -0.04
C ALA A 48 -32.48 -33.09 -1.12
N ILE A 49 -31.81 -33.92 -1.93
CA ILE A 49 -32.41 -34.54 -3.13
C ILE A 49 -32.73 -36.02 -2.90
N GLY A 50 -31.89 -36.73 -2.16
CA GLY A 50 -31.98 -38.19 -2.00
C GLY A 50 -32.88 -38.65 -0.85
N ASN A 51 -33.67 -39.68 -1.12
CA ASN A 51 -34.38 -40.45 -0.10
C ASN A 51 -33.55 -41.66 0.32
N LYS A 52 -33.52 -41.98 1.63
CA LYS A 52 -32.77 -43.11 2.22
C LYS A 52 -31.27 -43.11 1.81
N VAL A 53 -30.65 -41.93 1.77
CA VAL A 53 -29.23 -41.73 1.43
C VAL A 53 -28.33 -42.63 2.27
N ARG A 54 -27.52 -43.45 1.59
CA ARG A 54 -26.40 -44.17 2.18
C ARG A 54 -25.13 -43.35 1.99
N ALA A 55 -24.20 -43.42 2.93
CA ALA A 55 -22.97 -42.64 2.90
C ALA A 55 -21.78 -43.51 3.33
N LYS A 56 -20.68 -43.46 2.58
CA LYS A 56 -19.38 -43.99 3.01
C LYS A 56 -18.49 -42.82 3.37
N LYS A 57 -18.29 -42.62 4.67
CA LYS A 57 -17.51 -41.51 5.23
C LYS A 57 -16.05 -41.95 5.38
N GLY A 58 -15.15 -41.18 4.77
CA GLY A 58 -13.70 -41.39 4.79
C GLY A 58 -12.99 -40.07 4.50
N ARG A 59 -11.72 -40.13 4.07
CA ARG A 59 -10.91 -38.93 3.77
C ARG A 59 -11.52 -38.06 2.66
N GLN A 60 -12.28 -38.68 1.77
CA GLN A 60 -13.16 -38.07 0.79
C GLN A 60 -14.51 -38.80 0.90
N ALA A 61 -15.61 -38.05 0.98
CA ALA A 61 -16.93 -38.62 1.23
C ALA A 61 -17.66 -38.96 -0.09
N PHE A 62 -18.43 -40.05 -0.08
CA PHE A 62 -19.40 -40.30 -1.14
C PHE A 62 -20.75 -40.79 -0.59
N TYR A 63 -21.80 -40.36 -1.26
CA TYR A 63 -23.20 -40.57 -0.91
C TYR A 63 -23.91 -41.23 -2.07
N TYR A 64 -24.80 -42.18 -1.81
CA TYR A 64 -25.51 -42.91 -2.87
C TYR A 64 -26.96 -43.19 -2.50
N PHE A 65 -27.83 -43.06 -3.49
CA PHE A 65 -29.27 -43.29 -3.38
C PHE A 65 -29.88 -43.62 -4.74
N SER A 66 -31.11 -44.13 -4.73
CA SER A 66 -31.90 -44.33 -5.95
C SER A 66 -33.16 -43.47 -5.90
N GLY A 67 -33.65 -43.01 -7.05
CA GLY A 67 -34.82 -42.14 -7.15
C GLY A 67 -35.23 -41.90 -8.60
N MET A 68 -36.09 -40.93 -8.84
CA MET A 68 -36.54 -40.57 -10.20
C MET A 68 -35.74 -39.37 -10.75
N PHE A 69 -35.28 -39.48 -11.99
CA PHE A 69 -34.70 -38.38 -12.75
C PHE A 69 -35.37 -38.28 -14.12
N LYS A 70 -35.93 -37.10 -14.44
CA LYS A 70 -36.58 -36.79 -15.74
C LYS A 70 -37.55 -37.90 -16.24
N GLY A 71 -38.30 -38.50 -15.30
CA GLY A 71 -39.30 -39.53 -15.59
C GLY A 71 -38.78 -40.98 -15.59
N GLN A 72 -37.49 -41.22 -15.35
CA GLN A 72 -36.89 -42.55 -15.33
C GLN A 72 -36.27 -42.88 -13.97
N GLN A 73 -36.18 -44.17 -13.63
CA GLN A 73 -35.50 -44.63 -12.43
C GLN A 73 -33.98 -44.45 -12.58
N ALA A 74 -33.36 -43.84 -11.58
CA ALA A 74 -31.96 -43.46 -11.58
C ALA A 74 -31.25 -43.84 -10.28
N ASN A 75 -29.95 -44.07 -10.40
CA ASN A 75 -29.00 -44.30 -9.33
C ASN A 75 -28.02 -43.12 -9.27
N PHE A 76 -27.98 -42.46 -8.13
CA PHE A 76 -27.20 -41.24 -7.91
C PHE A 76 -25.97 -41.55 -7.06
N THR A 77 -24.83 -41.01 -7.44
CA THR A 77 -23.61 -40.94 -6.64
C THR A 77 -23.23 -39.47 -6.47
N VAL A 78 -23.02 -39.01 -5.24
CA VAL A 78 -22.63 -37.63 -4.91
C VAL A 78 -21.27 -37.62 -4.21
N THR A 79 -20.33 -36.82 -4.70
CA THR A 79 -19.01 -36.60 -4.09
C THR A 79 -18.52 -35.16 -4.35
N ALA A 80 -17.30 -34.81 -3.94
CA ALA A 80 -16.75 -33.46 -4.10
C ALA A 80 -15.27 -33.43 -4.47
N THR A 81 -14.83 -32.37 -5.16
CA THR A 81 -13.42 -32.14 -5.54
C THR A 81 -12.55 -31.72 -4.35
N ASN A 82 -13.12 -30.96 -3.41
CA ASN A 82 -12.43 -30.22 -2.34
C ASN A 82 -11.43 -29.18 -2.87
N GLY A 83 -11.87 -28.39 -3.88
CA GLY A 83 -11.10 -27.35 -4.56
C GLY A 83 -10.77 -27.71 -6.02
N HIS A 84 -9.75 -27.08 -6.61
CA HIS A 84 -9.25 -27.47 -7.93
C HIS A 84 -8.67 -28.89 -7.92
N LEU A 85 -8.87 -29.62 -9.02
CA LEU A 85 -8.23 -30.89 -9.31
C LEU A 85 -6.82 -30.67 -9.87
N PHE A 86 -6.60 -29.58 -10.61
CA PHE A 86 -5.34 -29.24 -11.26
C PHE A 86 -4.73 -27.92 -10.75
N SER A 87 -3.44 -27.74 -11.02
CA SER A 87 -2.74 -26.45 -10.92
C SER A 87 -2.12 -26.10 -12.28
N ARG A 88 -2.03 -24.80 -12.59
CA ARG A 88 -1.39 -24.32 -13.82
C ARG A 88 0.09 -24.03 -13.55
N ASP A 89 0.97 -24.65 -14.32
CA ASP A 89 2.42 -24.52 -14.20
C ASP A 89 3.11 -24.65 -15.57
N PHE A 90 4.42 -24.53 -15.62
CA PHE A 90 5.23 -24.81 -16.80
C PHE A 90 5.64 -26.30 -16.91
N PRO A 91 5.97 -26.77 -18.13
CA PRO A 91 6.68 -28.03 -18.35
C PRO A 91 7.98 -28.17 -17.55
N LYS A 92 8.41 -29.42 -17.38
CA LYS A 92 9.50 -29.85 -16.47
C LYS A 92 10.85 -29.21 -16.80
N GLU A 93 11.12 -28.92 -18.07
CA GLU A 93 12.33 -28.24 -18.52
C GLU A 93 12.44 -26.78 -18.05
N TYR A 94 11.32 -26.14 -17.69
CA TYR A 94 11.27 -24.79 -17.10
C TYR A 94 11.19 -24.81 -15.57
N GLU A 95 11.15 -25.96 -14.91
CA GLU A 95 10.93 -26.06 -13.45
C GLU A 95 12.12 -25.50 -12.67
N ASN A 96 13.35 -25.80 -13.12
CA ASN A 96 14.58 -25.23 -12.56
C ASN A 96 14.70 -23.74 -12.95
N TRP A 97 14.97 -22.88 -11.98
CA TRP A 97 15.12 -21.43 -12.21
C TRP A 97 16.38 -21.07 -13.02
N ASN A 98 17.30 -22.01 -13.24
CA ASN A 98 18.54 -21.83 -13.99
C ASN A 98 18.59 -22.59 -15.33
N SER A 99 17.51 -23.25 -15.77
CA SER A 99 17.47 -24.00 -17.05
C SER A 99 17.04 -23.16 -18.26
N CYS A 100 16.53 -21.95 -18.03
CA CYS A 100 15.99 -21.03 -19.04
C CYS A 100 16.30 -19.57 -18.67
N ASP A 101 16.26 -18.66 -19.65
CA ASP A 101 16.17 -17.23 -19.36
C ASP A 101 14.72 -16.95 -18.92
N PRO A 102 14.45 -16.22 -17.82
CA PRO A 102 13.08 -15.92 -17.41
C PRO A 102 12.24 -15.17 -18.48
N ILE A 103 12.85 -14.61 -19.53
CA ILE A 103 12.13 -14.10 -20.71
C ILE A 103 11.42 -15.21 -21.51
N ASP A 104 11.97 -16.42 -21.55
CA ASP A 104 11.45 -17.54 -22.34
C ASP A 104 10.06 -17.98 -21.84
N LEU A 105 9.80 -17.76 -20.54
CA LEU A 105 8.54 -18.08 -19.86
C LEU A 105 7.34 -17.31 -20.42
N PHE A 106 7.54 -16.14 -21.05
CA PHE A 106 6.47 -15.44 -21.77
C PHE A 106 6.00 -16.25 -22.99
N GLN A 107 6.88 -17.01 -23.64
CA GLN A 107 6.54 -17.86 -24.80
C GLN A 107 6.25 -19.32 -24.43
N ALA A 108 6.87 -19.87 -23.39
CA ALA A 108 6.72 -21.25 -22.94
C ALA A 108 5.24 -21.66 -22.77
N LYS A 109 4.86 -22.87 -23.24
CA LYS A 109 3.52 -23.41 -23.01
C LYS A 109 3.28 -23.62 -21.50
N THR A 110 2.01 -23.56 -21.08
CA THR A 110 1.60 -23.91 -19.70
C THR A 110 0.82 -25.21 -19.71
N ILE A 111 1.01 -26.06 -18.71
CA ILE A 111 0.33 -27.35 -18.54
C ILE A 111 -0.54 -27.36 -17.28
N LYS A 112 -1.53 -28.26 -17.24
CA LYS A 112 -2.26 -28.63 -16.02
C LYS A 112 -1.48 -29.74 -15.31
N LYS A 113 -0.97 -29.49 -14.11
CA LYS A 113 -0.37 -30.53 -13.23
C LYS A 113 -1.45 -31.01 -12.23
N PRO A 114 -1.60 -32.33 -11.98
CA PRO A 114 -2.55 -32.83 -10.98
C PRO A 114 -2.26 -32.28 -9.57
N ALA A 115 -3.16 -31.48 -9.03
CA ALA A 115 -3.05 -30.90 -7.68
C ALA A 115 -3.72 -31.82 -6.63
N ASN A 116 -4.88 -32.41 -6.96
CA ASN A 116 -5.59 -33.34 -6.09
C ASN A 116 -5.69 -34.74 -6.72
N LYS A 117 -4.57 -35.49 -6.70
CA LYS A 117 -4.49 -36.87 -7.23
C LYS A 117 -5.58 -37.79 -6.66
N ALA A 118 -5.89 -37.68 -5.37
CA ALA A 118 -6.90 -38.52 -4.71
C ALA A 118 -8.30 -38.26 -5.27
N ALA A 119 -8.70 -37.00 -5.42
CA ALA A 119 -9.99 -36.65 -6.03
C ALA A 119 -10.07 -37.07 -7.50
N ILE A 120 -8.99 -36.90 -8.28
CA ILE A 120 -8.94 -37.38 -9.68
C ILE A 120 -9.13 -38.90 -9.75
N GLY A 121 -8.48 -39.67 -8.86
CA GLY A 121 -8.64 -41.13 -8.79
C GLY A 121 -10.07 -41.56 -8.47
N LEU A 122 -10.68 -40.96 -7.43
CA LEU A 122 -12.07 -41.24 -7.05
C LEU A 122 -13.05 -40.86 -8.17
N LEU A 123 -12.89 -39.67 -8.77
CA LEU A 123 -13.76 -39.18 -9.84
C LEU A 123 -13.70 -40.05 -11.10
N ARG A 124 -12.52 -40.61 -11.44
CA ARG A 124 -12.41 -41.63 -12.48
C ARG A 124 -13.19 -42.89 -12.13
N LYS A 125 -12.96 -43.50 -10.94
CA LYS A 125 -13.69 -44.71 -10.49
C LYS A 125 -15.22 -44.48 -10.50
N CYS A 126 -15.70 -43.34 -9.98
CA CYS A 126 -17.13 -42.97 -9.96
C CYS A 126 -17.73 -42.61 -11.34
N SER A 127 -16.93 -42.31 -12.36
CA SER A 127 -17.43 -41.94 -13.70
C SER A 127 -17.75 -43.12 -14.63
N SER A 128 -17.48 -44.36 -14.20
CA SER A 128 -17.59 -45.55 -15.04
C SER A 128 -19.03 -45.82 -15.50
N GLY A 129 -19.30 -45.53 -16.78
CA GLY A 129 -20.59 -45.79 -17.43
C GLY A 129 -21.72 -44.87 -16.96
N ILE A 130 -21.45 -43.61 -16.62
CA ILE A 130 -22.49 -42.63 -16.26
C ILE A 130 -23.24 -42.08 -17.49
N ASP A 131 -24.56 -41.88 -17.34
CA ASP A 131 -25.42 -41.26 -18.34
C ASP A 131 -25.46 -39.73 -18.20
N TYR A 132 -25.34 -39.24 -16.96
CA TYR A 132 -25.38 -37.82 -16.62
C TYR A 132 -24.28 -37.43 -15.62
N LEU A 133 -23.68 -36.27 -15.86
CA LEU A 133 -22.78 -35.56 -14.94
C LEU A 133 -23.46 -34.24 -14.52
N ILE A 134 -23.71 -34.08 -13.22
CA ILE A 134 -24.38 -32.90 -12.65
C ILE A 134 -23.40 -32.15 -11.74
N LEU A 135 -23.18 -30.87 -12.04
CA LEU A 135 -22.13 -30.05 -11.44
C LEU A 135 -22.72 -29.10 -10.38
N TRP A 136 -22.27 -29.26 -9.14
CA TRP A 136 -22.72 -28.62 -7.90
C TRP A 136 -21.60 -27.83 -7.21
N LEU A 137 -20.73 -27.22 -8.00
CA LEU A 137 -19.65 -26.37 -7.53
C LEU A 137 -20.22 -24.98 -7.17
N ASP A 138 -19.46 -24.13 -6.49
CA ASP A 138 -19.95 -22.79 -6.18
C ASP A 138 -20.23 -22.00 -7.48
N ASN A 139 -21.11 -21.00 -7.43
CA ASN A 139 -21.61 -20.29 -8.62
C ASN A 139 -20.79 -19.00 -8.91
N ASP A 140 -19.48 -19.03 -8.67
CA ASP A 140 -18.53 -18.05 -9.19
C ASP A 140 -17.73 -18.61 -10.40
N ARG A 141 -16.87 -17.75 -10.98
CA ARG A 141 -16.08 -18.09 -12.16
C ARG A 141 -15.07 -19.22 -11.90
N GLU A 142 -14.51 -19.30 -10.70
CA GLU A 142 -13.57 -20.38 -10.34
C GLU A 142 -14.34 -21.70 -10.22
N GLY A 143 -15.56 -21.68 -9.66
CA GLY A 143 -16.48 -22.83 -9.67
C GLY A 143 -16.87 -23.28 -11.08
N GLU A 144 -17.10 -22.36 -12.03
CA GLU A 144 -17.25 -22.71 -13.46
C GLU A 144 -15.94 -23.25 -14.07
N ASN A 145 -14.76 -22.79 -13.66
CA ASN A 145 -13.50 -23.36 -14.15
C ASN A 145 -13.28 -24.80 -13.65
N ILE A 146 -13.50 -25.05 -12.36
CA ILE A 146 -13.42 -26.39 -11.77
C ILE A 146 -14.54 -27.31 -12.34
N CYS A 147 -15.69 -26.77 -12.78
CA CYS A 147 -16.70 -27.54 -13.54
C CYS A 147 -16.10 -28.21 -14.78
N PHE A 148 -15.21 -27.52 -15.51
CA PHE A 148 -14.52 -28.09 -16.68
C PHE A 148 -13.35 -29.00 -16.29
N GLU A 149 -12.69 -28.79 -15.15
CA GLU A 149 -11.73 -29.75 -14.60
C GLU A 149 -12.40 -31.10 -14.27
N VAL A 150 -13.61 -31.08 -13.69
CA VAL A 150 -14.40 -32.29 -13.41
C VAL A 150 -14.86 -32.96 -14.71
N ASP A 151 -15.30 -32.18 -15.69
CA ASP A 151 -15.70 -32.67 -17.02
C ASP A 151 -14.53 -33.38 -17.74
N GLU A 152 -13.34 -32.78 -17.73
CA GLU A 152 -12.09 -33.34 -18.27
C GLU A 152 -11.73 -34.69 -17.65
N VAL A 153 -12.00 -34.88 -16.35
CA VAL A 153 -11.70 -36.12 -15.61
C VAL A 153 -12.80 -37.17 -15.74
N CYS A 154 -14.08 -36.80 -15.66
CA CYS A 154 -15.22 -37.73 -15.61
C CYS A 154 -15.87 -38.01 -16.98
N ASN A 155 -15.66 -37.16 -17.98
CA ASN A 155 -16.38 -37.24 -19.26
C ASN A 155 -15.51 -36.82 -20.45
N SER A 156 -14.21 -37.13 -20.42
CA SER A 156 -13.24 -36.89 -21.49
C SER A 156 -13.68 -37.39 -22.87
N GLN A 157 -14.55 -38.41 -22.92
CA GLN A 157 -15.11 -39.00 -24.13
C GLN A 157 -16.43 -38.36 -24.59
N GLY A 158 -16.96 -37.36 -23.87
CA GLY A 158 -18.18 -36.61 -24.20
C GLY A 158 -19.48 -37.42 -24.22
N ARG A 159 -19.50 -38.61 -23.60
CA ARG A 159 -20.62 -39.57 -23.69
C ARG A 159 -21.77 -39.23 -22.74
N ALA A 160 -21.45 -38.73 -21.54
CA ALA A 160 -22.45 -38.37 -20.53
C ALA A 160 -23.03 -36.98 -20.80
N LYS A 161 -24.32 -36.79 -20.51
CA LYS A 161 -25.00 -35.50 -20.61
C LYS A 161 -24.66 -34.60 -19.41
N LYS A 162 -24.24 -33.38 -19.69
CA LYS A 162 -23.67 -32.44 -18.71
C LYS A 162 -24.72 -31.42 -18.28
N LEU A 163 -24.88 -31.25 -16.97
CA LEU A 163 -25.86 -30.33 -16.38
C LEU A 163 -25.22 -29.54 -15.23
N ARG A 164 -25.60 -28.27 -15.07
CA ARG A 164 -25.07 -27.34 -14.07
C ARG A 164 -26.17 -26.91 -13.12
N ALA A 165 -25.99 -27.18 -11.83
CA ALA A 165 -26.84 -26.61 -10.77
C ALA A 165 -26.32 -25.22 -10.40
N LYS A 166 -27.19 -24.22 -10.40
CA LYS A 166 -26.89 -22.87 -9.91
C LYS A 166 -27.72 -22.60 -8.65
N PHE A 167 -27.05 -22.21 -7.56
CA PHE A 167 -27.62 -22.01 -6.22
C PHE A 167 -26.86 -20.89 -5.51
N SER A 168 -27.50 -20.21 -4.55
CA SER A 168 -26.90 -19.09 -3.80
C SER A 168 -26.74 -19.38 -2.29
N SER A 169 -27.20 -20.54 -1.85
CA SER A 169 -27.15 -21.04 -0.48
C SER A 169 -27.24 -22.57 -0.48
N ILE A 170 -26.68 -23.25 0.52
CA ILE A 170 -26.84 -24.70 0.67
C ILE A 170 -28.14 -25.09 1.41
N THR A 171 -29.17 -24.23 1.37
CA THR A 171 -30.47 -24.52 2.02
C THR A 171 -31.23 -25.60 1.26
N GLN A 172 -32.04 -26.40 1.95
CA GLN A 172 -32.84 -27.41 1.26
C GLN A 172 -33.81 -26.80 0.25
N THR A 173 -34.34 -25.59 0.49
CA THR A 173 -35.20 -24.91 -0.48
C THR A 173 -34.43 -24.59 -1.76
N ASP A 174 -33.26 -23.96 -1.65
CA ASP A 174 -32.46 -23.49 -2.79
C ASP A 174 -31.82 -24.65 -3.57
N LEU A 175 -31.28 -25.67 -2.89
CA LEU A 175 -30.74 -26.87 -3.54
C LEU A 175 -31.84 -27.67 -4.28
N LYS A 176 -33.07 -27.76 -3.73
CA LYS A 176 -34.21 -28.38 -4.44
C LYS A 176 -34.65 -27.55 -5.65
N TYR A 177 -34.63 -26.22 -5.54
CA TYR A 177 -34.91 -25.33 -6.67
C TYR A 177 -33.87 -25.51 -7.78
N ALA A 178 -32.57 -25.46 -7.45
CA ALA A 178 -31.46 -25.65 -8.38
C ALA A 178 -31.54 -27.01 -9.12
N TYR A 179 -31.87 -28.10 -8.41
CA TYR A 179 -32.07 -29.43 -9.01
C TYR A 179 -33.25 -29.47 -10.00
N ASN A 180 -34.35 -28.78 -9.68
CA ASN A 180 -35.52 -28.71 -10.56
C ASN A 180 -35.28 -27.85 -11.82
N GLN A 181 -34.30 -26.94 -11.80
CA GLN A 181 -33.94 -26.09 -12.94
C GLN A 181 -32.83 -26.66 -13.84
N LEU A 182 -32.43 -27.94 -13.68
CA LEU A 182 -31.32 -28.56 -14.44
C LEU A 182 -31.61 -28.72 -15.95
N ASN A 183 -31.37 -27.64 -16.69
CA ASN A 183 -31.65 -27.50 -18.12
C ASN A 183 -30.40 -27.28 -19.00
N THR A 184 -29.30 -26.78 -18.45
CA THR A 184 -28.11 -26.29 -19.16
C THR A 184 -26.81 -26.84 -18.57
N GLY A 185 -25.72 -26.78 -19.33
CA GLY A 185 -24.36 -27.14 -18.89
C GLY A 185 -23.58 -25.96 -18.29
N PRO A 186 -22.33 -26.15 -17.86
CA PRO A 186 -21.46 -25.09 -17.34
C PRO A 186 -21.05 -24.10 -18.43
N ASN A 187 -20.68 -22.87 -18.03
CA ASN A 187 -20.33 -21.80 -18.97
C ASN A 187 -18.84 -21.78 -19.30
N ILE A 188 -18.50 -22.21 -20.52
CA ILE A 188 -17.12 -22.23 -21.03
C ILE A 188 -16.47 -20.85 -21.06
N LEU A 189 -17.23 -19.76 -21.25
CA LEU A 189 -16.69 -18.41 -21.32
C LEU A 189 -16.24 -17.88 -19.95
N GLU A 190 -16.97 -18.22 -18.88
CA GLU A 190 -16.56 -17.92 -17.50
C GLU A 190 -15.30 -18.71 -17.13
N SER A 191 -15.26 -20.00 -17.48
CA SER A 191 -14.07 -20.85 -17.32
C SER A 191 -12.84 -20.33 -18.08
N GLU A 192 -13.00 -19.99 -19.37
CA GLU A 192 -11.93 -19.41 -20.21
C GLU A 192 -11.38 -18.09 -19.66
N SER A 193 -12.20 -17.32 -18.93
CA SER A 193 -11.77 -16.08 -18.27
C SER A 193 -10.81 -16.36 -17.10
N VAL A 194 -11.07 -17.42 -16.33
CA VAL A 194 -10.19 -17.89 -15.24
C VAL A 194 -8.90 -18.47 -15.83
N ASP A 195 -8.99 -19.30 -16.87
CA ASP A 195 -7.82 -19.83 -17.57
C ASP A 195 -6.91 -18.70 -18.10
N ALA A 196 -7.47 -17.64 -18.67
CA ALA A 196 -6.72 -16.46 -19.09
C ALA A 196 -6.04 -15.76 -17.91
N ARG A 197 -6.77 -15.52 -16.82
CA ARG A 197 -6.25 -14.89 -15.59
C ARG A 197 -5.10 -15.71 -15.00
N GLN A 198 -5.25 -17.03 -14.87
CA GLN A 198 -4.23 -17.96 -14.38
C GLN A 198 -2.97 -17.94 -15.26
N ILE A 199 -3.11 -18.02 -16.60
CA ILE A 199 -1.96 -18.00 -17.52
C ILE A 199 -1.21 -16.68 -17.44
N ILE A 200 -1.91 -15.54 -17.42
CA ILE A 200 -1.32 -14.21 -17.31
C ILE A 200 -0.58 -14.05 -15.97
N ASP A 201 -1.24 -14.37 -14.86
CA ASP A 201 -0.67 -14.24 -13.51
C ASP A 201 0.57 -15.15 -13.33
N LEU A 202 0.53 -16.38 -13.84
CA LEU A 202 1.67 -17.31 -13.82
C LEU A 202 2.85 -16.76 -14.64
N LYS A 203 2.64 -16.44 -15.92
CA LYS A 203 3.71 -16.00 -16.83
C LYS A 203 4.38 -14.72 -16.35
N VAL A 204 3.57 -13.70 -16.06
CA VAL A 204 4.06 -12.38 -15.63
C VAL A 204 4.68 -12.48 -14.23
N GLY A 205 4.01 -13.16 -13.30
CA GLY A 205 4.48 -13.33 -11.93
C GLY A 205 5.82 -14.05 -11.87
N VAL A 206 5.96 -15.21 -12.52
CA VAL A 206 7.17 -16.04 -12.46
C VAL A 206 8.34 -15.39 -13.22
N ALA A 207 8.13 -14.83 -14.42
CA ALA A 207 9.21 -14.22 -15.21
C ALA A 207 9.92 -13.07 -14.46
N PHE A 208 9.14 -12.11 -13.94
CA PHE A 208 9.68 -11.03 -13.13
C PHE A 208 10.27 -11.54 -11.80
N SER A 209 9.55 -12.41 -11.08
CA SER A 209 10.00 -12.92 -9.76
C SER A 209 11.33 -13.67 -9.84
N ARG A 210 11.49 -14.58 -10.80
CA ARG A 210 12.74 -15.35 -10.98
C ARG A 210 13.90 -14.42 -11.27
N PHE A 211 13.76 -13.57 -12.29
CA PHE A 211 14.81 -12.66 -12.73
C PHE A 211 15.27 -11.73 -11.60
N GLN A 212 14.35 -11.02 -10.95
CA GLN A 212 14.72 -10.05 -9.94
C GLN A 212 15.21 -10.71 -8.64
N THR A 213 14.66 -11.87 -8.26
CA THR A 213 15.19 -12.65 -7.13
C THR A 213 16.63 -13.08 -7.42
N LEU A 214 16.91 -13.75 -8.53
CA LEU A 214 18.28 -14.18 -8.88
C LEU A 214 19.25 -13.00 -8.97
N HIS A 215 18.81 -11.86 -9.53
CA HIS A 215 19.61 -10.63 -9.57
C HIS A 215 19.90 -10.09 -8.17
N PHE A 216 18.90 -9.95 -7.29
CA PHE A 216 19.08 -9.38 -5.95
C PHE A 216 19.80 -10.32 -4.98
N GLN A 217 19.52 -11.63 -5.02
CA GLN A 217 20.28 -12.64 -4.27
C GLN A 217 21.78 -12.55 -4.62
N LYS A 218 22.12 -12.46 -5.91
CA LYS A 218 23.51 -12.28 -6.38
C LYS A 218 24.12 -10.90 -6.04
N LYS A 219 23.33 -9.82 -6.08
CA LYS A 219 23.77 -8.43 -5.86
C LYS A 219 23.95 -8.07 -4.38
N TYR A 220 23.21 -8.71 -3.49
CA TYR A 220 23.14 -8.36 -2.06
C TYR A 220 23.48 -9.50 -1.09
N SER A 221 23.71 -10.73 -1.58
CA SER A 221 23.91 -11.93 -0.76
C SER A 221 22.79 -12.13 0.27
N MET A 222 21.55 -12.11 -0.24
CA MET A 222 20.31 -12.29 0.51
C MET A 222 19.64 -13.60 0.08
N ASP A 223 18.96 -14.28 1.00
CA ASP A 223 18.24 -15.54 0.69
C ASP A 223 16.75 -15.31 0.37
N GLN A 224 16.18 -14.19 0.81
CA GLN A 224 14.75 -13.88 0.68
C GLN A 224 14.29 -13.79 -0.79
N MET A 225 13.16 -14.43 -1.11
CA MET A 225 12.53 -14.34 -2.43
C MET A 225 11.89 -12.97 -2.66
N VAL A 226 12.11 -12.39 -3.84
CA VAL A 226 11.59 -11.07 -4.23
C VAL A 226 10.57 -11.26 -5.36
N THR A 227 9.30 -11.42 -4.99
CA THR A 227 8.22 -11.70 -5.94
C THR A 227 7.65 -10.43 -6.59
N PHE A 228 7.15 -10.61 -7.81
CA PHE A 228 6.29 -9.67 -8.52
C PHE A 228 4.92 -10.33 -8.76
N GLY A 229 3.86 -9.52 -8.81
CA GLY A 229 2.55 -9.97 -9.28
C GLY A 229 1.75 -8.78 -9.81
N PRO A 230 1.05 -8.90 -10.95
CA PRO A 230 0.46 -7.74 -11.64
C PRO A 230 -0.65 -7.04 -10.83
N CYS A 231 -1.34 -7.73 -9.91
CA CYS A 231 -2.23 -7.10 -8.92
C CYS A 231 -1.53 -6.80 -7.58
N GLN A 232 -0.60 -7.68 -7.15
CA GLN A 232 0.17 -7.53 -5.91
C GLN A 232 0.97 -6.21 -5.84
N THR A 233 1.60 -5.81 -6.95
CA THR A 233 2.46 -4.63 -7.02
C THR A 233 1.69 -3.30 -6.91
N PRO A 234 0.58 -3.06 -7.63
CA PRO A 234 -0.24 -1.87 -7.39
C PRO A 234 -0.93 -1.86 -6.02
N THR A 235 -1.33 -3.02 -5.47
CA THR A 235 -1.85 -3.12 -4.09
C THR A 235 -0.81 -2.66 -3.06
N LEU A 236 0.47 -3.07 -3.20
CA LEU A 236 1.58 -2.52 -2.41
C LEU A 236 1.82 -1.03 -2.71
N GLY A 237 1.63 -0.63 -3.97
CA GLY A 237 1.74 0.73 -4.47
C GLY A 237 0.94 1.75 -3.66
N PHE A 238 -0.34 1.47 -3.37
CA PHE A 238 -1.18 2.33 -2.55
C PHE A 238 -0.62 2.55 -1.12
N CYS A 239 -0.14 1.49 -0.46
CA CYS A 239 0.45 1.59 0.88
C CYS A 239 1.74 2.42 0.89
N VAL A 240 2.56 2.29 -0.16
CA VAL A 240 3.78 3.10 -0.32
C VAL A 240 3.43 4.55 -0.65
N GLU A 241 2.45 4.79 -1.51
CA GLU A 241 2.00 6.14 -1.88
C GLU A 241 1.51 6.92 -0.65
N ARG A 242 0.65 6.32 0.18
CA ARG A 242 0.25 6.89 1.49
C ARG A 242 1.46 7.12 2.41
N HIS A 243 2.46 6.24 2.39
CA HIS A 243 3.66 6.48 3.19
C HIS A 243 4.50 7.67 2.69
N GLU A 244 4.61 7.88 1.37
CA GLU A 244 5.23 9.09 0.83
C GLU A 244 4.39 10.34 1.16
N GLU A 245 3.06 10.28 1.13
CA GLU A 245 2.19 11.38 1.60
C GLU A 245 2.53 11.76 3.04
N ILE A 246 2.68 10.78 3.95
CA ILE A 246 3.03 10.99 5.36
C ILE A 246 4.43 11.59 5.52
N VAL A 247 5.44 11.03 4.84
CA VAL A 247 6.85 11.41 5.02
C VAL A 247 7.17 12.78 4.41
N ASN A 248 6.51 13.15 3.32
CA ASN A 248 6.72 14.44 2.65
C ASN A 248 5.76 15.54 3.15
N PHE A 249 4.87 15.23 4.10
CA PHE A 249 3.94 16.20 4.68
C PHE A 249 4.66 17.26 5.51
N VAL A 250 4.32 18.54 5.28
CA VAL A 250 4.82 19.67 6.06
C VAL A 250 3.66 20.30 6.85
N PRO A 251 3.60 20.09 8.18
CA PRO A 251 2.54 20.64 9.02
C PRO A 251 2.49 22.17 8.99
N LYS A 252 1.31 22.73 8.70
CA LYS A 252 1.04 24.18 8.71
C LYS A 252 0.23 24.53 9.95
N ALA A 253 0.64 25.56 10.66
CA ALA A 253 -0.20 26.17 11.70
C ALA A 253 -1.40 26.88 11.05
N PHE A 254 -2.54 26.83 11.72
CA PHE A 254 -3.73 27.58 11.35
C PHE A 254 -4.43 28.09 12.59
N TYR A 255 -5.37 29.02 12.40
CA TYR A 255 -6.11 29.66 13.47
C TYR A 255 -7.61 29.68 13.12
N THR A 256 -8.43 29.33 14.10
CA THR A 256 -9.90 29.39 14.02
C THR A 256 -10.43 30.23 15.17
N ILE A 257 -11.45 31.03 14.92
CA ILE A 257 -12.10 31.81 15.97
C ILE A 257 -13.06 30.91 16.75
N LYS A 258 -13.02 30.99 18.08
CA LYS A 258 -14.05 30.44 18.95
C LYS A 258 -14.85 31.59 19.54
N LEU A 259 -16.16 31.41 19.58
CA LEU A 259 -17.09 32.35 20.19
C LEU A 259 -18.17 31.56 20.93
N SER A 260 -18.55 32.03 22.10
CA SER A 260 -19.79 31.63 22.75
C SER A 260 -20.79 32.78 22.78
N ILE A 261 -22.06 32.44 22.73
CA ILE A 261 -23.20 33.35 22.89
C ILE A 261 -23.92 33.04 24.19
N VAL A 262 -24.51 34.06 24.80
CA VAL A 262 -25.28 33.97 26.05
C VAL A 262 -26.59 34.71 25.86
N ASN A 263 -27.72 34.04 26.10
CA ASN A 263 -29.04 34.68 25.99
C ASN A 263 -29.46 35.35 27.31
N ASN A 264 -30.61 36.04 27.27
CA ASN A 264 -31.14 36.84 28.38
C ASN A 264 -31.52 36.02 29.63
N VAL A 265 -31.54 34.68 29.57
CA VAL A 265 -31.76 33.77 30.72
C VAL A 265 -30.50 32.98 31.07
N GLY A 266 -29.32 33.44 30.63
CA GLY A 266 -28.02 32.86 30.98
C GLY A 266 -27.66 31.57 30.24
N TYR A 267 -28.46 31.12 29.27
CA TYR A 267 -28.18 29.93 28.48
C TYR A 267 -26.99 30.20 27.55
N LYS A 268 -25.92 29.43 27.70
CA LYS A 268 -24.66 29.56 26.94
C LYS A 268 -24.59 28.53 25.82
N GLN A 269 -24.12 28.93 24.64
CA GLN A 269 -23.88 28.04 23.52
C GLN A 269 -22.57 28.45 22.80
N GLU A 270 -21.68 27.50 22.54
CA GLU A 270 -20.53 27.71 21.64
C GLU A 270 -20.98 27.62 20.18
N VAL A 271 -20.38 28.44 19.31
CA VAL A 271 -20.69 28.50 17.87
C VAL A 271 -19.42 28.38 17.02
N GLU A 272 -19.49 27.60 15.96
CA GLU A 272 -18.43 27.31 15.00
C GLU A 272 -18.24 28.49 14.03
N TRP A 273 -16.98 28.86 13.74
CA TRP A 273 -16.62 29.88 12.75
C TRP A 273 -16.97 29.43 11.32
N LEU A 274 -17.68 30.27 10.55
CA LEU A 274 -17.97 30.03 9.12
C LEU A 274 -17.01 30.74 8.15
N GLY A 275 -16.13 31.61 8.64
CA GLY A 275 -15.13 32.26 7.80
C GLY A 275 -14.07 31.28 7.31
N GLN A 276 -13.22 31.75 6.38
CA GLN A 276 -12.07 30.96 5.93
C GLN A 276 -11.09 30.68 7.09
N GLN A 277 -10.34 29.58 6.94
CA GLN A 277 -9.30 29.17 7.88
C GLN A 277 -8.12 30.15 7.82
N ILE A 278 -7.72 30.72 8.97
CA ILE A 278 -6.74 31.81 9.03
C ILE A 278 -5.33 31.21 9.13
N TRP A 279 -4.39 31.70 8.33
CA TRP A 279 -3.02 31.13 8.25
C TRP A 279 -1.95 31.97 8.96
N LYS A 280 -2.25 33.21 9.40
CA LYS A 280 -1.34 34.04 10.21
C LYS A 280 -1.96 34.36 11.57
N GLU A 281 -1.18 34.23 12.64
CA GLU A 281 -1.65 34.53 14.00
C GLU A 281 -2.06 36.01 14.15
N GLN A 282 -1.38 36.92 13.47
CA GLN A 282 -1.69 38.36 13.51
C GLN A 282 -3.09 38.67 12.95
N GLU A 283 -3.53 37.96 11.91
CA GLU A 283 -4.86 38.10 11.32
C GLU A 283 -5.94 37.57 12.28
N ALA A 284 -5.70 36.43 12.93
CA ALA A 284 -6.59 35.90 13.95
C ALA A 284 -6.68 36.81 15.19
N LYS A 285 -5.56 37.37 15.64
CA LYS A 285 -5.49 38.39 16.71
C LYS A 285 -6.29 39.64 16.35
N GLN A 286 -6.20 40.13 15.11
CA GLN A 286 -6.99 41.28 14.63
C GLN A 286 -8.48 40.99 14.64
N VAL A 287 -8.91 39.82 14.13
CA VAL A 287 -10.32 39.41 14.15
C VAL A 287 -10.87 39.31 15.58
N VAL A 288 -10.13 38.68 16.51
CA VAL A 288 -10.53 38.63 17.92
C VAL A 288 -10.61 40.04 18.54
N GLN A 289 -9.64 40.91 18.29
CA GLN A 289 -9.65 42.30 18.77
C GLN A 289 -10.75 43.16 18.15
N GLN A 290 -11.25 42.83 16.95
CA GLN A 290 -12.42 43.47 16.36
C GLN A 290 -13.70 42.97 17.04
N LEU A 291 -13.87 41.65 17.15
CA LEU A 291 -15.04 41.02 17.79
C LEU A 291 -15.22 41.41 19.26
N GLN A 292 -14.13 41.50 20.04
CA GLN A 292 -14.15 41.89 21.46
C GLN A 292 -14.62 43.33 21.73
N LYS A 293 -14.74 44.19 20.69
CA LYS A 293 -15.35 45.53 20.82
C LYS A 293 -16.87 45.48 20.93
N PHE A 294 -17.48 44.38 20.49
CA PHE A 294 -18.92 44.19 20.52
C PHE A 294 -19.34 43.46 21.81
N LYS A 295 -20.40 43.93 22.47
CA LYS A 295 -21.00 43.22 23.62
C LYS A 295 -22.09 42.23 23.20
N GLN A 296 -22.60 42.37 21.98
CA GLN A 296 -23.71 41.61 21.41
C GLN A 296 -23.46 41.37 19.92
N GLY A 297 -24.06 40.31 19.40
CA GLY A 297 -24.24 40.06 17.96
C GLY A 297 -25.69 39.73 17.64
N ASP A 298 -25.97 39.51 16.36
CA ASP A 298 -27.33 39.39 15.81
C ASP A 298 -27.61 37.93 15.37
N VAL A 299 -28.78 37.39 15.73
CA VAL A 299 -29.22 36.07 15.23
C VAL A 299 -29.74 36.21 13.80
N ILE A 300 -28.93 35.80 12.82
CA ILE A 300 -29.26 35.88 11.39
C ILE A 300 -30.45 34.99 11.03
N SER A 301 -30.44 33.75 11.54
CA SER A 301 -31.50 32.78 11.26
C SER A 301 -31.46 31.59 12.22
N GLN A 302 -32.61 31.17 12.73
CA GLN A 302 -32.86 29.81 13.18
C GLN A 302 -33.57 29.04 12.07
N GLN A 303 -33.04 27.87 11.67
CA GLN A 303 -33.65 27.00 10.65
C GLN A 303 -33.84 25.59 11.24
N ILE A 304 -35.02 25.01 11.07
CA ILE A 304 -35.31 23.62 11.46
C ILE A 304 -35.58 22.84 10.17
N GLU A 305 -34.70 21.91 9.84
CA GLU A 305 -34.81 21.08 8.64
C GLU A 305 -35.10 19.63 9.06
N GLN A 306 -36.26 19.08 8.70
CA GLN A 306 -36.48 17.64 8.80
C GLN A 306 -35.67 16.93 7.71
N LYS A 307 -34.82 16.01 8.12
CA LYS A 307 -33.92 15.24 7.26
C LYS A 307 -34.10 13.76 7.51
N SER A 308 -33.68 12.97 6.51
CA SER A 308 -33.61 11.53 6.65
C SER A 308 -32.21 11.03 6.34
N LYS A 309 -31.78 10.02 7.09
CA LYS A 309 -30.62 9.20 6.77
C LYS A 309 -31.17 7.92 6.11
N PRO A 310 -30.87 7.65 4.83
CA PRO A 310 -31.41 6.48 4.15
C PRO A 310 -30.88 5.19 4.76
N ARG A 311 -31.72 4.15 4.72
CA ARG A 311 -31.35 2.76 5.02
C ARG A 311 -30.25 2.26 4.08
N PRO A 312 -29.45 1.27 4.51
CA PRO A 312 -28.39 0.70 3.67
C PRO A 312 -28.96 -0.09 2.48
N GLU A 313 -28.10 -0.34 1.51
CA GLU A 313 -28.27 -1.37 0.48
C GLU A 313 -27.94 -2.76 1.04
N GLY A 314 -27.99 -3.81 0.21
CA GLY A 314 -27.47 -5.13 0.56
C GLY A 314 -25.95 -5.15 0.79
N ILE A 315 -25.48 -6.14 1.53
CA ILE A 315 -24.03 -6.37 1.74
C ILE A 315 -23.47 -7.06 0.50
N ASN A 316 -22.43 -6.49 -0.10
CA ASN A 316 -21.51 -7.20 -1.00
C ASN A 316 -20.22 -7.62 -0.25
N THR A 317 -19.36 -8.43 -0.89
CA THR A 317 -18.09 -8.90 -0.29
C THR A 317 -17.21 -7.75 0.20
N VAL A 318 -17.07 -6.69 -0.60
CA VAL A 318 -16.32 -5.47 -0.24
C VAL A 318 -16.81 -4.87 1.09
N SER A 319 -18.12 -4.77 1.31
CA SER A 319 -18.68 -4.23 2.56
C SER A 319 -18.48 -5.15 3.76
N LEU A 320 -18.59 -6.47 3.57
CA LEU A 320 -18.33 -7.48 4.61
C LEU A 320 -16.87 -7.47 5.09
N LEU A 321 -15.92 -7.38 4.16
CA LEU A 321 -14.49 -7.31 4.47
C LEU A 321 -14.14 -6.02 5.24
N LYS A 322 -14.72 -4.88 4.84
CA LYS A 322 -14.54 -3.60 5.54
C LYS A 322 -15.07 -3.64 6.97
N PHE A 323 -16.22 -4.29 7.22
CA PHE A 323 -16.72 -4.52 8.58
C PHE A 323 -15.78 -5.43 9.37
N ALA A 324 -15.36 -6.57 8.80
CA ALA A 324 -14.54 -7.55 9.50
C ALA A 324 -13.18 -6.98 9.95
N SER A 325 -12.51 -6.19 9.10
CA SER A 325 -11.25 -5.53 9.49
C SER A 325 -11.48 -4.43 10.54
N SER A 326 -12.45 -3.53 10.31
CA SER A 326 -12.65 -2.36 11.18
C SER A 326 -13.30 -2.67 12.54
N TYR A 327 -14.08 -3.76 12.65
CA TYR A 327 -14.85 -4.09 13.86
C TYR A 327 -14.46 -5.42 14.52
N LEU A 328 -14.06 -6.43 13.75
CA LEU A 328 -13.61 -7.73 14.30
C LEU A 328 -12.09 -7.81 14.45
N GLY A 329 -11.33 -6.88 13.87
CA GLY A 329 -9.87 -6.96 13.82
C GLY A 329 -9.36 -8.11 12.93
N LEU A 330 -10.17 -8.60 11.99
CA LEU A 330 -9.82 -9.71 11.10
C LEU A 330 -9.12 -9.24 9.83
N GLY A 331 -8.07 -9.96 9.42
CA GLY A 331 -7.49 -9.78 8.09
C GLY A 331 -8.45 -10.27 7.00
N PRO A 332 -8.45 -9.68 5.80
CA PRO A 332 -9.44 -10.00 4.76
C PRO A 332 -9.56 -11.49 4.40
N GLN A 333 -8.45 -12.23 4.35
CA GLN A 333 -8.46 -13.67 4.10
C GLN A 333 -9.14 -14.46 5.25
N GLN A 334 -8.91 -14.05 6.50
CA GLN A 334 -9.55 -14.64 7.67
C GLN A 334 -11.06 -14.35 7.68
N ALA A 335 -11.44 -13.12 7.32
CA ALA A 335 -12.84 -12.74 7.16
C ALA A 335 -13.57 -13.59 6.11
N MET A 336 -12.94 -13.87 4.95
CA MET A 336 -13.48 -14.80 3.97
C MET A 336 -13.62 -16.22 4.54
N HIS A 337 -12.66 -16.72 5.32
CA HIS A 337 -12.77 -18.05 5.95
C HIS A 337 -13.86 -18.12 7.05
N VAL A 338 -14.23 -17.02 7.69
CA VAL A 338 -15.41 -16.95 8.59
C VAL A 338 -16.69 -16.95 7.77
N ALA A 339 -16.76 -16.16 6.70
CA ALA A 339 -17.93 -16.08 5.82
C ALA A 339 -18.20 -17.41 5.09
N GLU A 340 -17.16 -18.06 4.56
CA GLU A 340 -17.24 -19.39 3.92
C GLU A 340 -17.74 -20.44 4.92
N ARG A 341 -17.30 -20.41 6.19
CA ARG A 341 -17.86 -21.30 7.24
C ARG A 341 -19.35 -21.04 7.50
N LEU A 342 -19.79 -19.78 7.57
CA LEU A 342 -21.21 -19.45 7.75
C LEU A 342 -22.05 -19.90 6.55
N TYR A 343 -21.52 -19.78 5.33
CA TYR A 343 -22.14 -20.28 4.10
C TYR A 343 -22.19 -21.82 4.05
N LEU A 344 -21.10 -22.52 4.39
CA LEU A 344 -21.02 -23.99 4.38
C LEU A 344 -21.76 -24.66 5.55
N ASN A 345 -22.24 -23.89 6.53
CA ASN A 345 -23.28 -24.33 7.49
C ASN A 345 -24.70 -23.91 7.07
N GLY A 346 -24.83 -23.23 5.93
CA GLY A 346 -26.10 -22.79 5.34
C GLY A 346 -26.74 -21.60 6.02
N TYR A 347 -26.03 -20.85 6.87
CA TYR A 347 -26.57 -19.73 7.66
C TYR A 347 -26.64 -18.41 6.89
N ILE A 348 -25.77 -18.21 5.90
CA ILE A 348 -25.79 -17.04 4.98
C ILE A 348 -25.80 -17.49 3.51
N SER A 349 -26.22 -16.60 2.61
CA SER A 349 -25.98 -16.73 1.17
C SER A 349 -24.49 -16.62 0.82
N TYR A 350 -24.16 -16.96 -0.43
CA TYR A 350 -22.78 -17.03 -0.91
C TYR A 350 -21.99 -15.73 -0.67
N PRO A 351 -20.80 -15.78 -0.04
CA PRO A 351 -20.13 -14.57 0.45
C PRO A 351 -19.21 -13.90 -0.58
N ARG A 352 -19.14 -14.41 -1.82
CA ARG A 352 -18.44 -13.80 -2.95
C ARG A 352 -19.48 -13.26 -3.95
N THR A 353 -19.79 -11.97 -3.84
CA THR A 353 -20.67 -11.27 -4.77
C THR A 353 -20.42 -9.76 -4.70
N GLU A 354 -20.57 -9.07 -5.83
CA GLU A 354 -20.57 -7.61 -5.89
C GLU A 354 -21.97 -7.00 -5.88
N THR A 355 -23.02 -7.82 -5.87
CA THR A 355 -24.42 -7.38 -5.90
C THR A 355 -24.86 -6.81 -4.54
N THR A 356 -25.45 -5.60 -4.57
CA THR A 356 -26.06 -4.92 -3.41
C THR A 356 -27.57 -4.70 -3.56
N ALA A 357 -28.13 -4.91 -4.77
CA ALA A 357 -29.57 -4.92 -5.01
C ALA A 357 -30.18 -6.31 -4.72
N TYR A 358 -31.38 -6.35 -4.13
CA TYR A 358 -32.15 -7.59 -3.99
C TYR A 358 -33.10 -7.75 -5.18
N PRO A 359 -33.31 -8.97 -5.72
CA PRO A 359 -34.25 -9.19 -6.81
C PRO A 359 -35.70 -8.97 -6.36
N HIS A 360 -36.59 -8.67 -7.31
CA HIS A 360 -37.97 -8.25 -7.04
C HIS A 360 -38.77 -9.24 -6.17
N GLU A 361 -38.56 -10.55 -6.35
CA GLU A 361 -39.29 -11.62 -5.64
C GLU A 361 -38.46 -12.27 -4.51
N PHE A 362 -37.52 -11.52 -3.92
CA PHE A 362 -36.67 -12.05 -2.84
C PHE A 362 -37.50 -12.48 -1.61
N PRO A 363 -37.23 -13.64 -0.97
CA PRO A 363 -38.08 -14.23 0.08
C PRO A 363 -37.98 -13.54 1.46
N THR A 364 -37.83 -12.22 1.50
CA THR A 364 -37.71 -11.39 2.72
C THR A 364 -38.74 -11.72 3.81
N PRO A 365 -40.06 -11.89 3.54
CA PRO A 365 -41.04 -12.23 4.57
C PRO A 365 -40.73 -13.55 5.31
N LYS A 366 -40.19 -14.54 4.60
CA LYS A 366 -39.82 -15.86 5.14
C LYS A 366 -38.60 -15.74 6.07
N ILE A 367 -37.60 -14.97 5.65
CA ILE A 367 -36.37 -14.73 6.42
C ILE A 367 -36.69 -13.92 7.69
N ILE A 368 -37.38 -12.78 7.57
CA ILE A 368 -37.81 -11.96 8.73
C ILE A 368 -38.64 -12.81 9.72
N ASN A 369 -39.56 -13.65 9.22
CA ASN A 369 -40.36 -14.51 10.08
C ASN A 369 -39.51 -15.56 10.83
N ASN A 370 -38.45 -16.10 10.24
CA ASN A 370 -37.55 -17.03 10.94
C ASN A 370 -36.62 -16.32 11.94
N LEU A 371 -36.13 -15.11 11.63
CA LEU A 371 -35.23 -14.34 12.51
C LEU A 371 -35.84 -13.97 13.87
N GLN A 372 -37.17 -13.96 14.00
CA GLN A 372 -37.87 -13.85 15.30
C GLN A 372 -37.47 -14.95 16.31
N LYS A 373 -36.90 -16.07 15.85
CA LYS A 373 -36.44 -17.20 16.66
C LYS A 373 -34.98 -17.06 17.15
N TYR A 374 -34.25 -16.05 16.67
CA TYR A 374 -32.86 -15.85 17.07
C TYR A 374 -32.75 -15.31 18.51
N LYS A 375 -31.65 -15.64 19.20
CA LYS A 375 -31.52 -15.43 20.65
C LYS A 375 -31.19 -13.99 21.07
N ASP A 376 -30.66 -13.17 20.16
CA ASP A 376 -30.44 -11.74 20.39
C ASP A 376 -31.81 -11.01 20.45
N PRO A 377 -32.13 -10.28 21.55
CA PRO A 377 -33.40 -9.57 21.68
C PRO A 377 -33.61 -8.48 20.63
N LEU A 378 -32.55 -7.76 20.24
CA LEU A 378 -32.63 -6.67 19.26
C LEU A 378 -32.99 -7.20 17.87
N ILE A 379 -32.36 -8.29 17.44
CA ILE A 379 -32.70 -8.99 16.19
C ILE A 379 -34.14 -9.51 16.25
N SER A 380 -34.51 -10.22 17.31
CA SER A 380 -35.81 -10.92 17.37
C SER A 380 -37.00 -9.97 17.56
N GLU A 381 -36.85 -8.88 18.34
CA GLU A 381 -37.87 -7.84 18.48
C GLU A 381 -37.99 -6.96 17.24
N HIS A 382 -36.88 -6.58 16.60
CA HIS A 382 -36.93 -5.81 15.36
C HIS A 382 -37.52 -6.64 14.20
N SER A 383 -37.28 -7.96 14.18
CA SER A 383 -37.94 -8.89 13.25
C SER A 383 -39.46 -8.97 13.48
N LYS A 384 -39.91 -9.01 14.75
CA LYS A 384 -41.35 -8.91 15.10
C LYS A 384 -41.93 -7.56 14.66
N TYR A 385 -41.21 -6.46 14.86
CA TYR A 385 -41.62 -5.12 14.44
C TYR A 385 -41.84 -5.04 12.92
N LEU A 386 -40.88 -5.48 12.10
CA LEU A 386 -41.01 -5.48 10.63
C LEU A 386 -42.09 -6.43 10.13
N LYS A 387 -42.33 -7.56 10.82
CA LYS A 387 -43.46 -8.46 10.51
C LYS A 387 -44.81 -7.80 10.74
N THR A 388 -44.97 -7.05 11.83
CA THR A 388 -46.26 -6.43 12.22
C THR A 388 -46.53 -5.08 11.53
N ASN A 389 -45.50 -4.28 11.26
CA ASN A 389 -45.63 -2.89 10.76
C ASN A 389 -45.28 -2.74 9.26
N GLY A 390 -45.06 -3.87 8.58
CA GLY A 390 -44.50 -3.92 7.24
C GLY A 390 -42.97 -3.73 7.23
N HIS A 391 -42.33 -4.36 6.24
CA HIS A 391 -40.95 -4.09 5.86
C HIS A 391 -40.92 -3.14 4.66
N SER A 392 -39.79 -2.48 4.43
CA SER A 392 -39.57 -1.65 3.25
C SER A 392 -38.74 -2.43 2.23
N ASN A 393 -38.93 -2.14 0.94
CA ASN A 393 -37.98 -2.58 -0.08
C ASN A 393 -36.61 -1.94 0.20
N PRO A 394 -35.49 -2.65 0.02
CA PRO A 394 -34.14 -2.09 0.14
C PRO A 394 -33.93 -0.83 -0.69
N LYS A 395 -32.91 -0.04 -0.34
CA LYS A 395 -32.44 1.02 -1.23
C LYS A 395 -31.93 0.36 -2.53
N GLN A 396 -32.20 1.00 -3.68
CA GLN A 396 -31.62 0.55 -4.96
C GLN A 396 -30.09 0.56 -4.87
N GLY A 397 -29.52 -0.62 -5.11
CA GLY A 397 -28.09 -0.88 -5.23
C GLY A 397 -27.72 -1.31 -6.65
N VAL A 398 -26.63 -2.06 -6.79
CA VAL A 398 -26.16 -2.65 -8.04
C VAL A 398 -26.52 -4.14 -8.09
N ASP A 399 -26.96 -4.62 -9.24
CA ASP A 399 -27.09 -6.04 -9.58
C ASP A 399 -26.05 -6.36 -10.67
N VAL A 400 -25.25 -7.42 -10.49
CA VAL A 400 -24.30 -7.89 -11.50
C VAL A 400 -24.67 -9.26 -12.10
N GLY A 401 -25.82 -9.83 -11.71
CA GLY A 401 -26.39 -11.06 -12.28
C GLY A 401 -25.77 -12.37 -11.78
N ASP A 402 -24.98 -12.32 -10.71
CA ASP A 402 -24.27 -13.46 -10.12
C ASP A 402 -25.08 -14.15 -9.01
N HIS A 403 -25.45 -13.37 -7.99
CA HIS A 403 -25.94 -13.79 -6.69
C HIS A 403 -26.75 -12.65 -6.04
N PRO A 404 -27.70 -12.95 -5.13
CA PRO A 404 -28.29 -11.93 -4.27
C PRO A 404 -27.26 -11.46 -3.21
N PRO A 405 -27.47 -10.30 -2.58
CA PRO A 405 -26.56 -9.77 -1.55
C PRO A 405 -26.37 -10.74 -0.38
N ILE A 406 -25.26 -10.60 0.35
CA ILE A 406 -24.90 -11.45 1.49
C ILE A 406 -25.93 -11.28 2.61
N THR A 407 -26.67 -12.34 2.88
CA THR A 407 -27.99 -12.32 3.54
C THR A 407 -28.17 -13.55 4.44
N PRO A 408 -28.80 -13.45 5.63
CA PRO A 408 -29.13 -14.64 6.42
C PRO A 408 -30.20 -15.50 5.72
N THR A 409 -30.04 -16.82 5.76
CA THR A 409 -30.96 -17.75 5.08
C THR A 409 -32.20 -18.09 5.94
N GLU A 410 -32.98 -19.07 5.51
CA GLU A 410 -34.02 -19.69 6.34
C GLU A 410 -33.48 -20.46 7.56
N ASN A 411 -32.22 -20.92 7.52
CA ASN A 411 -31.58 -21.75 8.55
C ASN A 411 -31.01 -20.88 9.69
N VAL A 412 -31.86 -20.41 10.58
CA VAL A 412 -31.42 -19.63 11.76
C VAL A 412 -30.69 -20.55 12.77
N PRO A 413 -29.45 -20.23 13.19
CA PRO A 413 -28.69 -21.04 14.14
C PRO A 413 -29.43 -21.28 15.46
N GLN A 414 -29.66 -22.55 15.80
CA GLN A 414 -30.28 -22.97 17.06
C GLN A 414 -29.25 -23.15 18.18
N ASN A 415 -28.07 -23.69 17.83
CA ASN A 415 -26.89 -23.68 18.69
C ASN A 415 -26.31 -22.26 18.75
N ASN A 416 -25.57 -21.96 19.82
CA ASN A 416 -24.86 -20.69 19.90
C ASN A 416 -23.69 -20.71 18.90
N LEU A 417 -23.63 -19.74 18.00
CA LEU A 417 -22.37 -19.33 17.39
C LEU A 417 -21.50 -18.65 18.46
N TYR A 418 -20.18 -18.73 18.32
CA TYR A 418 -19.22 -18.11 19.23
C TYR A 418 -18.23 -17.22 18.47
N GLY A 419 -17.63 -16.26 19.18
CA GLY A 419 -16.57 -15.39 18.66
C GLY A 419 -16.93 -14.70 17.33
N GLU A 420 -15.97 -14.73 16.39
CA GLU A 420 -16.03 -14.09 15.08
C GLU A 420 -17.23 -14.53 14.23
N GLU A 421 -17.54 -15.83 14.20
CA GLU A 421 -18.68 -16.38 13.46
C GLU A 421 -20.00 -15.79 13.95
N LYS A 422 -20.15 -15.65 15.28
CA LYS A 422 -21.35 -15.03 15.86
C LYS A 422 -21.48 -13.58 15.42
N THR A 423 -20.43 -12.79 15.59
CA THR A 423 -20.49 -11.34 15.33
C THR A 423 -20.62 -11.04 13.84
N MET A 424 -20.01 -11.84 12.97
CA MET A 424 -20.19 -11.72 11.52
C MET A 424 -21.60 -12.12 11.08
N TYR A 425 -22.15 -13.23 11.59
CA TYR A 425 -23.55 -13.61 11.32
C TYR A 425 -24.53 -12.54 11.82
N GLU A 426 -24.36 -12.05 13.05
CA GLU A 426 -25.20 -10.99 13.60
C GLU A 426 -25.08 -9.67 12.82
N TYR A 427 -23.91 -9.31 12.29
CA TYR A 427 -23.77 -8.16 11.39
C TYR A 427 -24.58 -8.35 10.11
N VAL A 428 -24.44 -9.50 9.44
CA VAL A 428 -25.20 -9.84 8.22
C VAL A 428 -26.72 -9.80 8.49
N VAL A 429 -27.18 -10.32 9.63
CA VAL A 429 -28.58 -10.22 10.07
C VAL A 429 -29.02 -8.78 10.35
N LYS A 430 -28.26 -8.04 11.16
CA LYS A 430 -28.61 -6.67 11.60
C LYS A 430 -28.62 -5.70 10.40
N MET A 431 -27.76 -5.91 9.41
CA MET A 431 -27.75 -5.17 8.14
C MET A 431 -28.87 -5.59 7.17
N PHE A 432 -29.18 -6.88 7.04
CA PHE A 432 -30.34 -7.34 6.27
C PHE A 432 -31.65 -6.75 6.80
N LEU A 433 -31.84 -6.77 8.12
CA LEU A 433 -32.98 -6.13 8.79
C LEU A 433 -32.96 -4.61 8.61
N ALA A 434 -31.79 -3.97 8.64
CA ALA A 434 -31.66 -2.53 8.40
C ALA A 434 -32.03 -2.12 6.96
N ALA A 435 -31.57 -2.86 5.95
CA ALA A 435 -31.92 -2.61 4.55
C ALA A 435 -33.44 -2.72 4.30
N HIS A 436 -34.12 -3.62 5.02
CA HIS A 436 -35.57 -3.82 4.97
C HIS A 436 -36.37 -2.96 5.97
N SER A 437 -35.71 -2.03 6.67
CA SER A 437 -36.36 -1.10 7.62
C SER A 437 -36.70 0.24 6.97
N LYS A 438 -37.44 1.09 7.69
CA LYS A 438 -37.65 2.49 7.30
C LYS A 438 -36.38 3.32 7.49
N ASP A 439 -36.22 4.36 6.68
CA ASP A 439 -35.12 5.32 6.81
C ASP A 439 -35.20 6.05 8.16
N CYS A 440 -34.06 6.41 8.75
CA CYS A 440 -34.04 7.18 10.00
C CYS A 440 -34.47 8.63 9.72
N LYS A 441 -35.34 9.21 10.54
CA LYS A 441 -35.82 10.59 10.45
C LYS A 441 -35.33 11.40 11.65
N TYR A 442 -34.81 12.59 11.38
CA TYR A 442 -34.27 13.49 12.40
C TYR A 442 -34.45 14.94 12.00
N GLU A 443 -34.55 15.83 12.98
CA GLU A 443 -34.47 17.27 12.74
C GLU A 443 -33.03 17.74 12.88
N ASN A 444 -32.63 18.62 11.97
CA ASN A 444 -31.34 19.29 11.95
C ASN A 444 -31.58 20.79 12.20
N HIS A 445 -31.59 21.16 13.48
CA HIS A 445 -31.76 22.54 13.92
C HIS A 445 -30.44 23.28 13.69
N THR A 446 -30.47 24.42 13.01
CA THR A 446 -29.29 25.20 12.66
C THR A 446 -29.47 26.66 13.05
N LEU A 447 -28.61 27.15 13.93
CA LEU A 447 -28.49 28.56 14.28
C LEU A 447 -27.38 29.18 13.44
N LYS A 448 -27.62 30.36 12.85
CA LYS A 448 -26.59 31.24 12.28
C LYS A 448 -26.57 32.56 13.03
N PHE A 449 -25.37 33.04 13.32
CA PHE A 449 -25.12 34.20 14.19
C PHE A 449 -24.06 35.13 13.56
N ALA A 450 -24.24 36.44 13.68
CA ALA A 450 -23.32 37.44 13.14
C ALA A 450 -22.74 38.36 14.23
N VAL A 451 -21.50 38.79 14.04
CA VAL A 451 -20.89 39.91 14.76
C VAL A 451 -20.09 40.73 13.74
N SER A 452 -20.55 41.95 13.44
CA SER A 452 -20.12 42.67 12.22
C SER A 452 -20.25 41.74 10.99
N ASP A 453 -19.22 41.67 10.16
CA ASP A 453 -19.16 40.93 8.91
C ASP A 453 -18.80 39.44 9.09
N HIS A 454 -18.68 38.98 10.35
CA HIS A 454 -18.24 37.64 10.70
C HIS A 454 -19.40 36.74 11.11
N GLN A 455 -19.51 35.58 10.46
CA GLN A 455 -20.59 34.62 10.68
C GLN A 455 -20.13 33.36 11.41
N PHE A 456 -21.02 32.86 12.24
CA PHE A 456 -20.88 31.66 13.04
C PHE A 456 -22.11 30.76 12.91
N LYS A 457 -21.96 29.48 13.25
CA LYS A 457 -23.00 28.45 13.13
C LYS A 457 -23.02 27.53 14.34
N PHE A 458 -24.19 27.02 14.70
CA PHE A 458 -24.29 25.84 15.55
C PHE A 458 -25.39 24.91 15.01
N GLN A 459 -25.26 23.60 15.22
CA GLN A 459 -26.26 22.61 14.81
C GLN A 459 -26.59 21.63 15.94
N SER A 460 -27.87 21.49 16.27
CA SER A 460 -28.39 20.42 17.13
C SER A 460 -29.23 19.43 16.33
N LYS A 461 -29.15 18.14 16.70
CA LYS A 461 -29.86 17.03 16.06
C LYS A 461 -30.80 16.34 17.05
N TYR A 462 -32.02 16.12 16.61
CA TYR A 462 -33.11 15.47 17.35
C TYR A 462 -33.66 14.30 16.52
N ILE A 463 -33.68 13.09 17.04
CA ILE A 463 -34.25 11.93 16.33
C ILE A 463 -35.77 11.96 16.45
N LEU A 464 -36.47 11.86 15.32
CA LEU A 464 -37.91 11.68 15.24
C LEU A 464 -38.28 10.19 15.14
N ASP A 465 -37.55 9.44 14.32
CA ASP A 465 -37.68 8.00 14.15
C ASP A 465 -36.28 7.39 13.92
N PRO A 466 -35.78 6.48 14.78
CA PRO A 466 -34.49 5.83 14.53
C PRO A 466 -34.52 4.89 13.31
N GLY A 467 -35.70 4.42 12.87
CA GLY A 467 -35.84 3.54 11.72
C GLY A 467 -34.86 2.35 11.76
N PHE A 468 -34.09 2.17 10.69
CA PHE A 468 -33.07 1.14 10.58
C PHE A 468 -31.94 1.23 11.63
N THR A 469 -31.61 2.43 12.14
CA THR A 469 -30.52 2.58 13.11
C THR A 469 -30.89 2.06 14.50
N LYS A 470 -32.16 1.66 14.72
CA LYS A 470 -32.56 0.92 15.91
C LYS A 470 -31.88 -0.45 15.96
N VAL A 471 -31.75 -1.15 14.83
CA VAL A 471 -31.10 -2.48 14.75
C VAL A 471 -29.62 -2.38 14.36
N ALA A 472 -29.25 -1.46 13.45
CA ALA A 472 -27.87 -1.14 13.11
C ALA A 472 -27.34 0.02 13.98
N THR A 473 -27.13 -0.25 15.27
CA THR A 473 -26.85 0.79 16.30
C THR A 473 -25.57 1.59 16.06
N TRP A 474 -24.54 0.99 15.45
CA TRP A 474 -23.30 1.69 15.04
C TRP A 474 -23.52 2.68 13.89
N LEU A 475 -24.69 2.68 13.25
CA LEU A 475 -25.12 3.67 12.27
C LEU A 475 -26.09 4.70 12.85
N ALA A 476 -26.36 4.70 14.16
CA ALA A 476 -27.19 5.71 14.81
C ALA A 476 -26.64 7.13 14.64
N ILE A 477 -27.53 8.12 14.69
CA ILE A 477 -27.16 9.53 14.74
C ILE A 477 -26.96 9.89 16.21
N THR A 478 -25.81 10.46 16.56
CA THR A 478 -25.61 11.04 17.89
C THR A 478 -26.49 12.28 18.02
N GLU A 479 -27.42 12.27 18.97
CA GLU A 479 -28.19 13.45 19.34
C GLU A 479 -27.33 14.42 20.15
N ASN A 480 -27.37 15.71 19.78
CA ASN A 480 -26.72 16.78 20.53
C ASN A 480 -27.76 17.87 20.84
N LYS A 481 -28.70 17.52 21.74
CA LYS A 481 -29.87 18.32 22.09
C LYS A 481 -29.45 19.64 22.74
N SER A 482 -29.63 20.73 21.99
CA SER A 482 -29.47 22.11 22.44
C SER A 482 -30.65 22.91 21.91
N ASP A 483 -31.35 23.57 22.82
CA ASP A 483 -32.63 24.23 22.57
C ASP A 483 -32.41 25.60 21.95
N LEU A 484 -32.43 25.64 20.61
CA LEU A 484 -32.14 26.86 19.85
C LEU A 484 -33.31 27.83 19.78
N THR A 485 -34.52 27.45 20.24
CA THR A 485 -35.67 28.37 20.35
C THR A 485 -35.38 29.54 21.31
N LYS A 486 -34.43 29.32 22.24
CA LYS A 486 -33.85 30.31 23.16
C LYS A 486 -33.02 31.41 22.48
N PHE A 487 -32.78 31.32 21.17
CA PHE A 487 -32.05 32.30 20.36
C PHE A 487 -32.91 32.77 19.17
N VAL A 488 -33.88 33.63 19.47
CA VAL A 488 -34.86 34.15 18.50
C VAL A 488 -34.18 34.95 17.38
N THR A 489 -34.62 34.74 16.14
CA THR A 489 -34.11 35.45 14.94
C THR A 489 -34.34 36.96 15.04
N ASN A 490 -33.40 37.76 14.52
CA ASN A 490 -33.35 39.23 14.62
C ASN A 490 -33.15 39.81 16.03
N ASN A 491 -33.10 39.00 17.09
CA ASN A 491 -32.73 39.50 18.42
C ASN A 491 -31.20 39.61 18.57
N LYS A 492 -30.78 40.58 19.39
CA LYS A 492 -29.39 40.71 19.84
C LYS A 492 -29.13 39.77 21.02
N VAL A 493 -28.00 39.07 20.97
CA VAL A 493 -27.58 38.08 21.96
C VAL A 493 -26.19 38.46 22.47
N GLN A 494 -25.96 38.34 23.77
CA GLN A 494 -24.70 38.76 24.40
C GLN A 494 -23.56 37.83 23.99
N LEU A 495 -22.36 38.39 23.79
CA LEU A 495 -21.14 37.60 23.58
C LEU A 495 -20.62 37.08 24.93
N GLY A 496 -20.24 35.81 24.95
CA GLY A 496 -19.53 35.16 26.06
C GLY A 496 -18.03 35.38 25.94
N PHE A 497 -17.27 34.30 25.81
CA PHE A 497 -15.86 34.38 25.45
C PHE A 497 -15.68 34.51 23.94
N VAL A 498 -14.62 35.24 23.53
CA VAL A 498 -14.14 35.32 22.14
C VAL A 498 -12.62 35.16 22.15
N GLU A 499 -12.13 34.09 21.53
CA GLU A 499 -10.71 33.72 21.47
C GLU A 499 -10.34 33.18 20.09
N TYR A 500 -9.05 32.98 19.84
CA TYR A 500 -8.58 32.18 18.70
C TYR A 500 -7.94 30.90 19.21
N GLN A 501 -8.32 29.76 18.64
CA GLN A 501 -7.60 28.51 18.83
C GLN A 501 -6.54 28.37 17.73
N GLN A 502 -5.29 28.13 18.12
CA GLN A 502 -4.28 27.61 17.22
C GLN A 502 -4.51 26.11 16.99
N GLY A 503 -4.56 25.71 15.71
CA GLY A 503 -4.48 24.34 15.26
C GLY A 503 -3.23 24.12 14.41
N GLN A 504 -3.00 22.86 14.05
CA GLN A 504 -1.96 22.45 13.12
C GLN A 504 -2.52 21.37 12.21
N THR A 505 -2.23 21.44 10.91
CA THR A 505 -2.62 20.37 9.98
C THR A 505 -1.79 19.13 10.27
N SER A 506 -2.43 17.97 10.48
CA SER A 506 -1.75 16.67 10.62
C SER A 506 -1.55 15.99 9.26
N PRO A 507 -0.53 15.13 9.09
CA PRO A 507 -0.46 14.22 7.96
C PRO A 507 -1.67 13.26 7.94
N PRO A 508 -1.96 12.60 6.81
CA PRO A 508 -2.84 11.43 6.81
C PRO A 508 -2.23 10.30 7.65
N ASP A 509 -2.99 9.23 7.89
CA ASP A 509 -2.53 8.05 8.61
C ASP A 509 -2.19 6.91 7.62
N HIS A 510 -1.43 5.89 8.05
CA HIS A 510 -1.18 4.71 7.21
C HIS A 510 -2.51 4.02 6.86
N LEU A 511 -2.67 3.59 5.59
CA LEU A 511 -3.91 2.97 5.10
C LEU A 511 -4.36 1.84 6.04
N THR A 512 -5.56 1.93 6.57
CA THR A 512 -6.25 0.74 7.09
C THR A 512 -6.51 -0.26 5.96
N GLU A 513 -6.65 -1.56 6.27
CA GLU A 513 -7.11 -2.54 5.25
C GLU A 513 -8.46 -2.11 4.64
N THR A 514 -9.35 -1.51 5.42
CA THR A 514 -10.62 -0.91 4.97
C THR A 514 -10.44 0.19 3.91
N GLU A 515 -9.43 1.07 4.05
CA GLU A 515 -9.07 2.03 3.00
C GLU A 515 -8.44 1.34 1.79
N LEU A 516 -7.56 0.36 1.99
CA LEU A 516 -6.91 -0.35 0.87
C LEU A 516 -7.94 -1.11 0.02
N ILE A 517 -8.89 -1.82 0.65
CA ILE A 517 -10.03 -2.45 -0.04
C ILE A 517 -10.83 -1.39 -0.80
N THR A 518 -11.04 -0.20 -0.22
CA THR A 518 -11.74 0.91 -0.90
C THR A 518 -10.97 1.43 -2.12
N LEU A 519 -9.63 1.45 -2.08
CA LEU A 519 -8.81 1.82 -3.24
C LEU A 519 -8.82 0.71 -4.32
N MET A 520 -8.68 -0.55 -3.94
CA MET A 520 -8.74 -1.69 -4.86
C MET A 520 -10.08 -1.77 -5.60
N ASP A 521 -11.19 -1.60 -4.88
CA ASP A 521 -12.55 -1.48 -5.42
C ASP A 521 -12.69 -0.26 -6.36
N LYS A 522 -12.27 0.93 -5.91
CA LYS A 522 -12.31 2.17 -6.71
C LYS A 522 -11.57 2.05 -8.04
N PHE A 523 -10.42 1.37 -8.05
CA PHE A 523 -9.62 1.15 -9.26
C PHE A 523 -9.94 -0.17 -9.99
N LYS A 524 -10.89 -0.97 -9.49
CA LYS A 524 -11.26 -2.29 -10.02
C LYS A 524 -10.05 -3.18 -10.30
N ILE A 525 -9.27 -3.44 -9.25
CA ILE A 525 -8.20 -4.45 -9.24
C ILE A 525 -8.46 -5.48 -8.14
N GLY A 526 -8.15 -6.75 -8.39
CA GLY A 526 -8.47 -7.83 -7.45
C GLY A 526 -9.97 -8.12 -7.39
N THR A 527 -10.65 -8.07 -8.53
CA THR A 527 -12.07 -8.45 -8.69
C THR A 527 -12.31 -9.93 -8.37
N ASP A 528 -13.55 -10.39 -8.46
CA ASP A 528 -13.94 -11.80 -8.20
C ASP A 528 -13.46 -12.28 -6.82
N ALA A 529 -13.70 -11.46 -5.78
CA ALA A 529 -13.26 -11.62 -4.39
C ALA A 529 -11.74 -11.75 -4.12
N SER A 530 -10.87 -11.65 -5.14
CA SER A 530 -9.42 -11.88 -4.99
C SER A 530 -8.66 -10.79 -4.20
N MET A 531 -9.28 -9.64 -3.89
CA MET A 531 -8.70 -8.59 -3.02
C MET A 531 -8.12 -9.17 -1.72
N ALA A 532 -8.86 -10.08 -1.08
CA ALA A 532 -8.46 -10.65 0.21
C ALA A 532 -7.11 -11.39 0.10
N THR A 533 -6.93 -12.15 -0.97
CA THR A 533 -5.71 -12.89 -1.27
C THR A 533 -4.57 -11.96 -1.67
N HIS A 534 -4.82 -10.90 -2.46
CA HIS A 534 -3.76 -9.93 -2.82
C HIS A 534 -3.26 -9.10 -1.62
N ILE A 535 -4.14 -8.73 -0.68
CA ILE A 535 -3.75 -8.06 0.58
C ILE A 535 -2.96 -9.03 1.47
N ASN A 536 -3.42 -10.28 1.61
CA ASN A 536 -2.70 -11.30 2.36
C ASN A 536 -1.28 -11.55 1.80
N ASN A 537 -1.16 -11.65 0.47
CA ASN A 537 0.10 -11.88 -0.23
C ASN A 537 1.19 -10.84 0.11
N ILE A 538 0.86 -9.54 0.20
CA ILE A 538 1.85 -8.47 0.52
C ILE A 538 2.27 -8.46 1.99
N CYS A 539 1.40 -8.93 2.89
CA CYS A 539 1.67 -9.08 4.31
C CYS A 539 2.56 -10.30 4.58
N GLU A 540 2.22 -11.48 4.03
CA GLU A 540 3.03 -12.71 4.19
C GLU A 540 4.47 -12.52 3.70
N ARG A 541 4.63 -11.88 2.53
CA ARG A 541 5.95 -11.58 1.92
C ARG A 541 6.76 -10.50 2.65
N GLN A 542 6.24 -9.94 3.74
CA GLN A 542 6.86 -8.88 4.54
C GLN A 542 7.13 -7.59 3.75
N TYR A 543 6.31 -7.27 2.74
CA TYR A 543 6.38 -5.97 2.04
C TYR A 543 5.59 -4.89 2.80
N VAL A 544 4.59 -5.33 3.57
CA VAL A 544 3.82 -4.51 4.52
C VAL A 544 3.75 -5.23 5.87
N LYS A 545 3.70 -4.46 6.96
CA LYS A 545 3.32 -4.92 8.30
C LYS A 545 1.98 -4.30 8.70
N VAL A 546 1.17 -5.09 9.41
CA VAL A 546 -0.07 -4.62 10.04
C VAL A 546 0.26 -4.09 11.43
N GLU A 547 -0.03 -2.82 11.70
CA GLU A 547 0.21 -2.17 13.00
C GLU A 547 -1.10 -1.66 13.64
N GLY A 548 -1.21 -1.84 14.96
CA GLY A 548 -2.30 -1.33 15.79
C GLY A 548 -3.64 -2.08 15.66
N GLN A 549 -4.57 -1.77 16.57
CA GLN A 549 -5.91 -2.37 16.59
C GLN A 549 -6.75 -2.04 15.35
N SER A 550 -6.51 -0.88 14.72
CA SER A 550 -7.16 -0.46 13.46
C SER A 550 -6.49 -1.00 12.19
N ARG A 551 -5.57 -1.97 12.31
CA ARG A 551 -4.99 -2.75 11.21
C ARG A 551 -4.41 -1.88 10.08
N LYS A 552 -3.49 -1.00 10.45
CA LYS A 552 -2.81 -0.07 9.53
C LYS A 552 -1.70 -0.78 8.76
N LEU A 553 -1.64 -0.55 7.46
CA LEU A 553 -0.75 -1.17 6.50
C LEU A 553 0.47 -0.28 6.27
N LYS A 554 1.54 -0.58 6.99
CA LYS A 554 2.81 0.15 6.95
C LYS A 554 3.83 -0.59 6.08
N PRO A 555 4.30 0.00 4.97
CA PRO A 555 5.37 -0.58 4.16
C PRO A 555 6.64 -0.86 4.98
N THR A 556 7.33 -1.95 4.65
CA THR A 556 8.69 -2.24 5.14
C THR A 556 9.74 -1.57 4.24
N ASP A 557 10.99 -1.50 4.69
CA ASP A 557 12.10 -0.98 3.86
C ASP A 557 12.23 -1.74 2.53
N LEU A 558 11.94 -3.05 2.52
CA LEU A 558 11.83 -3.84 1.31
C LEU A 558 10.63 -3.41 0.46
N GLY A 559 9.42 -3.30 1.02
CA GLY A 559 8.23 -2.86 0.28
C GLY A 559 8.39 -1.47 -0.36
N LEU A 560 8.98 -0.53 0.38
CA LEU A 560 9.38 0.80 -0.10
C LEU A 560 10.41 0.71 -1.23
N SER A 561 11.45 -0.11 -1.05
CA SER A 561 12.47 -0.34 -2.09
C SER A 561 11.86 -0.87 -3.38
N LEU A 562 10.90 -1.80 -3.27
CA LEU A 562 10.28 -2.44 -4.42
C LEU A 562 9.45 -1.43 -5.22
N VAL A 563 8.51 -0.72 -4.59
CA VAL A 563 7.69 0.28 -5.28
C VAL A 563 8.54 1.43 -5.83
N ARG A 564 9.53 1.92 -5.09
CA ARG A 564 10.44 2.98 -5.59
C ARG A 564 11.29 2.49 -6.77
N GLY A 565 11.75 1.24 -6.74
CA GLY A 565 12.53 0.63 -7.82
C GLY A 565 11.71 0.42 -9.10
N TYR A 566 10.50 -0.15 -8.99
CA TYR A 566 9.58 -0.25 -10.13
C TYR A 566 9.21 1.14 -10.65
N LYS A 567 8.74 2.08 -9.80
CA LYS A 567 8.36 3.46 -10.23
C LYS A 567 9.52 4.24 -10.87
N ARG A 568 10.79 3.95 -10.54
CA ARG A 568 11.98 4.56 -11.19
C ARG A 568 12.24 4.03 -12.61
N ILE A 569 11.84 2.79 -12.90
CA ILE A 569 12.09 2.13 -14.18
C ILE A 569 10.88 2.27 -15.10
N ASP A 570 9.70 1.87 -14.61
CA ASP A 570 8.45 1.85 -15.34
C ASP A 570 7.29 2.07 -14.33
N PRO A 571 6.74 3.29 -14.23
CA PRO A 571 5.63 3.60 -13.34
C PRO A 571 4.40 2.70 -13.51
N ASP A 572 4.14 2.18 -14.72
CA ASP A 572 2.94 1.38 -15.00
C ASP A 572 2.97 0.02 -14.30
N LEU A 573 4.15 -0.49 -13.92
CA LEU A 573 4.29 -1.71 -13.14
C LEU A 573 3.73 -1.58 -11.70
N VAL A 574 3.50 -0.34 -11.25
CA VAL A 574 2.87 -0.03 -9.95
C VAL A 574 1.53 0.71 -10.14
N ALA A 575 1.22 1.18 -11.34
CA ALA A 575 -0.03 1.88 -11.61
C ALA A 575 -1.20 0.88 -11.67
N PRO A 576 -2.28 1.04 -10.88
CA PRO A 576 -3.41 0.11 -10.89
C PRO A 576 -4.14 0.04 -12.23
N GLN A 577 -4.02 1.06 -13.09
CA GLN A 577 -4.63 1.14 -14.41
C GLN A 577 -4.25 -0.04 -15.32
N LEU A 578 -2.99 -0.50 -15.30
CA LEU A 578 -2.56 -1.63 -16.11
C LEU A 578 -3.26 -2.93 -15.68
N ARG A 579 -3.41 -3.17 -14.37
CA ARG A 579 -4.16 -4.32 -13.87
C ARG A 579 -5.66 -4.18 -14.14
N SER A 580 -6.24 -3.00 -13.90
CA SER A 580 -7.66 -2.70 -14.13
C SER A 580 -8.08 -2.99 -15.58
N SER A 581 -7.22 -2.63 -16.55
CA SER A 581 -7.41 -2.96 -17.96
C SER A 581 -7.38 -4.46 -18.24
N ILE A 582 -6.67 -5.27 -17.44
CA ILE A 582 -6.60 -6.73 -17.59
C ILE A 582 -7.83 -7.38 -16.97
N GLU A 583 -8.23 -7.00 -15.75
CA GLU A 583 -9.48 -7.49 -15.14
C GLU A 583 -10.66 -7.20 -16.07
N SER A 584 -10.73 -5.99 -16.65
CA SER A 584 -11.79 -5.58 -17.58
C SER A 584 -11.84 -6.39 -18.89
N GLN A 585 -10.68 -6.84 -19.38
CA GLN A 585 -10.59 -7.72 -20.55
C GLN A 585 -10.98 -9.16 -20.22
N VAL A 586 -10.56 -9.68 -19.06
CA VAL A 586 -11.01 -10.98 -18.52
C VAL A 586 -12.53 -10.99 -18.37
N ASP A 587 -13.10 -9.90 -17.85
CA ASP A 587 -14.53 -9.64 -17.77
C ASP A 587 -15.24 -9.71 -19.14
N GLN A 588 -14.58 -9.28 -20.23
CA GLN A 588 -15.13 -9.39 -21.58
C GLN A 588 -15.03 -10.81 -22.17
N ILE A 589 -14.10 -11.66 -21.69
CA ILE A 589 -14.07 -13.10 -22.07
C ILE A 589 -15.32 -13.77 -21.52
N ALA A 590 -15.59 -13.63 -20.21
CA ALA A 590 -16.79 -14.18 -19.56
C ALA A 590 -18.11 -13.72 -20.23
N LYS A 591 -18.11 -12.48 -20.76
CA LYS A 591 -19.25 -11.87 -21.46
C LYS A 591 -19.29 -12.16 -22.97
N GLY A 592 -18.41 -13.05 -23.48
CA GLY A 592 -18.36 -13.47 -24.90
C GLY A 592 -17.94 -12.39 -25.89
N LYS A 593 -17.37 -11.28 -25.42
CA LYS A 593 -17.03 -10.09 -26.20
C LYS A 593 -15.57 -10.05 -26.68
N LEU A 594 -14.66 -10.74 -25.97
CA LEU A 594 -13.26 -10.93 -26.38
C LEU A 594 -12.91 -12.42 -26.37
N LYS A 595 -11.97 -12.83 -27.23
CA LYS A 595 -11.48 -14.22 -27.28
C LYS A 595 -10.35 -14.41 -26.27
N CYS A 596 -10.42 -15.49 -25.47
CA CYS A 596 -9.43 -15.82 -24.45
C CYS A 596 -7.98 -15.79 -24.96
N GLN A 597 -7.69 -16.52 -26.04
CA GLN A 597 -6.34 -16.57 -26.63
C GLN A 597 -5.80 -15.19 -27.05
N GLN A 598 -6.65 -14.28 -27.54
CA GLN A 598 -6.25 -12.93 -27.96
C GLN A 598 -5.83 -12.08 -26.76
N VAL A 599 -6.67 -12.04 -25.71
CA VAL A 599 -6.38 -11.31 -24.47
C VAL A 599 -5.08 -11.79 -23.82
N ILE A 600 -4.86 -13.10 -23.78
CA ILE A 600 -3.58 -13.67 -23.30
C ILE A 600 -2.41 -13.15 -24.14
N GLN A 601 -2.49 -13.24 -25.47
CA GLN A 601 -1.40 -12.80 -26.35
C GLN A 601 -1.08 -11.31 -26.20
N ASP A 602 -2.09 -10.44 -26.18
CA ASP A 602 -1.89 -8.98 -26.09
C ASP A 602 -1.29 -8.57 -24.73
N VAL A 603 -1.82 -9.10 -23.63
CA VAL A 603 -1.30 -8.82 -22.28
C VAL A 603 0.12 -9.36 -22.10
N ILE A 604 0.42 -10.55 -22.63
CA ILE A 604 1.78 -11.12 -22.60
C ILE A 604 2.76 -10.32 -23.46
N GLN A 605 2.34 -9.80 -24.64
CA GLN A 605 3.19 -8.89 -25.44
C GLN A 605 3.50 -7.58 -24.70
N ILE A 606 2.52 -7.00 -23.99
CA ILE A 606 2.72 -5.79 -23.18
C ILE A 606 3.74 -6.07 -22.06
N PHE A 607 3.55 -7.13 -21.27
CA PHE A 607 4.48 -7.46 -20.20
C PHE A 607 5.85 -7.92 -20.68
N THR A 608 5.97 -8.56 -21.86
CA THR A 608 7.28 -8.89 -22.45
C THR A 608 8.08 -7.62 -22.74
N LYS A 609 7.45 -6.59 -23.33
CA LYS A 609 8.10 -5.29 -23.59
C LYS A 609 8.52 -4.60 -22.30
N LYS A 610 7.64 -4.55 -21.28
CA LYS A 610 7.96 -3.98 -19.96
C LYS A 610 9.05 -4.78 -19.23
N TYR A 611 9.07 -6.10 -19.36
CA TYR A 611 10.11 -6.97 -18.80
C TYR A 611 11.49 -6.72 -19.43
N ILE A 612 11.58 -6.54 -20.75
CA ILE A 612 12.86 -6.24 -21.43
C ILE A 612 13.46 -4.94 -20.90
N HIS A 613 12.67 -3.86 -20.89
CA HIS A 613 13.07 -2.56 -20.31
C HIS A 613 13.42 -2.68 -18.81
N PHE A 614 12.66 -3.47 -18.05
CA PHE A 614 12.96 -3.77 -16.65
C PHE A 614 14.30 -4.50 -16.47
N ARG A 615 14.60 -5.47 -17.33
CA ARG A 615 15.85 -6.24 -17.34
C ARG A 615 17.06 -5.38 -17.68
N GLU A 616 16.94 -4.50 -18.67
CA GLU A 616 17.98 -3.53 -19.04
C GLU A 616 18.25 -2.52 -17.92
N ARG A 617 17.20 -2.08 -17.21
CA ARG A 617 17.27 -1.07 -16.15
C ARG A 617 17.42 -1.62 -14.73
N ILE A 618 17.54 -2.93 -14.52
CA ILE A 618 17.59 -3.53 -13.17
C ILE A 618 18.72 -2.99 -12.27
N ASN A 619 19.78 -2.42 -12.87
CA ASN A 619 20.87 -1.77 -12.13
C ASN A 619 20.46 -0.44 -11.47
N ASP A 620 19.50 0.30 -12.05
CA ASP A 620 18.84 1.46 -11.43
C ASP A 620 18.00 1.05 -10.20
N PHE A 621 17.61 -0.23 -10.08
CA PHE A 621 16.90 -0.78 -8.94
C PHE A 621 17.86 -1.03 -7.77
N GLN A 622 17.60 -0.36 -6.65
CA GLN A 622 18.37 -0.51 -5.41
C GLN A 622 17.47 -0.96 -4.27
N LEU A 623 17.80 -2.09 -3.64
CA LEU A 623 17.14 -2.50 -2.40
C LEU A 623 17.76 -1.72 -1.22
N VAL A 624 17.05 -0.68 -0.78
CA VAL A 624 17.48 0.29 0.24
C VAL A 624 18.01 -0.40 1.48
N GLN A 625 17.23 -1.35 2.02
CA GLN A 625 17.56 -2.11 3.22
C GLN A 625 18.93 -2.80 3.12
N TYR A 626 19.21 -3.50 2.02
CA TYR A 626 20.45 -4.23 1.82
C TYR A 626 21.62 -3.30 1.45
N HIS A 627 21.37 -2.23 0.70
CA HIS A 627 22.38 -1.22 0.40
C HIS A 627 22.78 -0.42 1.67
N GLN A 628 21.84 -0.15 2.58
CA GLN A 628 22.12 0.41 3.90
C GLN A 628 22.87 -0.59 4.79
N GLN A 629 22.57 -1.90 4.73
CA GLN A 629 23.36 -2.91 5.44
C GLN A 629 24.81 -2.97 4.89
N GLY A 630 25.00 -2.89 3.57
CA GLY A 630 26.33 -2.81 2.95
C GLY A 630 27.11 -1.57 3.40
N ILE A 631 26.48 -0.39 3.34
CA ILE A 631 27.02 0.87 3.87
C ILE A 631 27.35 0.76 5.36
N ASN A 632 26.46 0.20 6.18
CA ASN A 632 26.67 0.07 7.61
C ASN A 632 27.78 -0.96 7.95
N ARG A 633 28.02 -1.96 7.09
CA ARG A 633 29.19 -2.85 7.21
C ARG A 633 30.49 -2.10 6.89
N GLN A 634 30.51 -1.24 5.87
CA GLN A 634 31.66 -0.38 5.54
C GLN A 634 31.95 0.65 6.65
N ILE A 635 30.92 1.27 7.22
CA ILE A 635 31.07 2.21 8.35
C ILE A 635 31.54 1.50 9.62
N LYS A 636 31.09 0.25 9.88
CA LYS A 636 31.55 -0.57 11.00
C LYS A 636 32.98 -1.13 10.87
N GLN A 637 33.68 -0.85 9.76
CA GLN A 637 35.12 -1.15 9.61
C GLN A 637 36.01 0.03 10.02
N SER A 638 35.42 1.16 10.43
CA SER A 638 36.09 2.27 11.12
C SER A 638 35.56 2.36 12.55
N ASP A 639 36.45 2.49 13.54
CA ASP A 639 36.12 2.31 14.96
C ASP A 639 35.20 3.41 15.54
N GLU A 640 35.06 4.56 14.87
CA GLU A 640 34.18 5.67 15.29
C GLU A 640 33.35 6.23 14.12
N GLU A 641 32.08 6.57 14.39
CA GLU A 641 31.19 7.21 13.40
C GLU A 641 31.43 8.73 13.33
N ILE A 642 32.42 9.14 12.54
CA ILE A 642 32.79 10.56 12.37
C ILE A 642 31.71 11.30 11.55
N ILE A 643 30.93 12.16 12.20
CA ILE A 643 30.01 13.08 11.53
C ILE A 643 30.82 14.16 10.80
N LEU A 644 30.58 14.31 9.48
CA LEU A 644 31.44 15.08 8.58
C LEU A 644 30.82 16.42 8.14
N SER A 645 29.59 16.43 7.62
CA SER A 645 28.78 17.62 7.30
C SER A 645 27.32 17.21 7.04
N ARG A 646 26.50 17.98 6.30
CA ARG A 646 25.17 17.56 5.83
C ARG A 646 25.07 17.39 4.32
N CYS A 647 24.25 16.41 3.93
CA CYS A 647 23.85 16.11 2.57
C CYS A 647 22.86 17.16 2.06
N GLY A 648 23.14 17.80 0.91
CA GLY A 648 22.23 18.79 0.31
C GLY A 648 20.92 18.19 -0.21
N ASP A 649 20.94 16.91 -0.63
CA ASP A 649 19.76 16.21 -1.15
C ASP A 649 18.69 15.94 -0.08
N CYS A 650 19.03 15.90 1.22
CA CYS A 650 18.07 15.54 2.29
C CYS A 650 18.27 16.22 3.65
N ASN A 651 19.26 17.12 3.79
CA ASN A 651 19.60 17.85 5.02
C ASN A 651 20.01 16.99 6.25
N ARG A 652 20.15 15.66 6.09
CA ARG A 652 20.70 14.74 7.10
C ARG A 652 22.22 14.72 7.06
N TYR A 653 22.85 14.25 8.14
CA TYR A 653 24.30 14.18 8.25
C TYR A 653 24.93 13.23 7.22
N LEU A 654 26.13 13.61 6.79
CA LEU A 654 27.11 12.78 6.12
C LEU A 654 28.08 12.23 7.17
N VAL A 655 28.41 10.95 7.04
CA VAL A 655 29.39 10.23 7.87
C VAL A 655 30.66 10.05 7.06
N GLN A 656 31.84 10.25 7.63
CA GLN A 656 33.09 9.85 6.98
C GLN A 656 33.27 8.33 7.11
N SER A 657 33.58 7.66 6.01
CA SER A 657 34.12 6.30 6.00
C SER A 657 35.32 6.27 5.07
N ASN A 658 36.51 6.03 5.61
CA ASN A 658 37.79 6.16 4.91
C ASN A 658 37.88 7.48 4.12
N ASN A 659 38.10 7.40 2.80
CA ASN A 659 38.17 8.54 1.88
C ASN A 659 36.81 8.79 1.19
N SER A 660 35.71 8.82 1.95
CA SER A 660 34.36 9.03 1.41
C SER A 660 33.41 9.65 2.43
N ALA A 661 32.47 10.47 1.94
CA ALA A 661 31.31 10.96 2.69
C ALA A 661 30.08 10.11 2.36
N VAL A 662 29.38 9.59 3.36
CA VAL A 662 28.25 8.66 3.18
C VAL A 662 26.97 9.23 3.78
N CYS A 663 25.90 9.30 2.99
CA CYS A 663 24.57 9.66 3.46
C CYS A 663 23.72 8.40 3.68
N LYS A 664 23.51 8.00 4.95
CA LYS A 664 22.64 6.86 5.29
C LYS A 664 21.19 7.04 4.81
N GLN A 665 20.69 8.28 4.76
CA GLN A 665 19.32 8.60 4.32
C GLN A 665 19.15 8.56 2.80
N CYS A 666 20.07 9.16 2.03
CA CYS A 666 20.03 9.12 0.57
C CYS A 666 20.59 7.82 -0.03
N ILE A 667 21.27 7.01 0.79
CA ILE A 667 21.95 5.78 0.38
C ILE A 667 23.00 6.05 -0.71
N LYS A 668 23.73 7.16 -0.55
CA LYS A 668 24.75 7.65 -1.48
C LYS A 668 26.10 7.78 -0.79
N THR A 669 27.15 7.35 -1.49
CA THR A 669 28.55 7.51 -1.11
C THR A 669 29.21 8.48 -2.09
N TYR A 670 29.90 9.49 -1.56
CA TYR A 670 30.62 10.50 -2.33
C TYR A 670 32.12 10.32 -2.05
N PRO A 671 32.91 9.83 -3.03
CA PRO A 671 34.36 9.75 -2.91
C PRO A 671 34.99 11.11 -2.56
N LEU A 672 36.09 11.07 -1.80
CA LEU A 672 36.88 12.23 -1.37
C LEU A 672 38.37 12.00 -1.64
N LEU A 673 39.20 13.03 -1.48
CA LEU A 673 40.66 12.93 -1.66
C LEU A 673 41.31 11.89 -0.71
N PRO A 674 42.24 11.04 -1.20
CA PRO A 674 43.02 10.16 -0.34
C PRO A 674 44.02 10.92 0.53
N ASP A 675 44.49 10.28 1.60
CA ASP A 675 45.47 10.80 2.57
C ASP A 675 45.11 12.14 3.22
N CYS A 676 43.83 12.48 3.28
CA CYS A 676 43.31 13.75 3.78
C CYS A 676 42.59 13.60 5.12
N LYS A 677 42.71 14.61 6.00
CA LYS A 677 41.86 14.77 7.19
C LYS A 677 40.75 15.77 6.88
N PHE A 678 39.50 15.38 7.15
CA PHE A 678 38.32 16.18 6.80
C PHE A 678 37.63 16.80 8.03
N LYS A 679 37.00 17.97 7.85
CA LYS A 679 36.17 18.66 8.86
C LYS A 679 35.11 19.54 8.19
N ALA A 680 33.95 19.71 8.83
CA ALA A 680 32.93 20.68 8.40
C ALA A 680 33.47 22.11 8.32
N TYR A 681 33.10 22.87 7.28
CA TYR A 681 33.37 24.31 7.16
C TYR A 681 32.16 25.11 7.69
N GLY A 682 31.93 25.03 9.01
CA GLY A 682 30.78 25.66 9.66
C GLY A 682 29.46 25.14 9.08
N ALA A 683 28.49 26.04 8.90
CA ALA A 683 27.20 25.77 8.24
C ALA A 683 27.17 26.24 6.76
N TYR A 684 28.32 26.55 6.16
CA TYR A 684 28.38 27.06 4.78
C TYR A 684 27.98 25.98 3.78
N ARG A 685 27.01 26.31 2.91
CA ARG A 685 26.48 25.42 1.89
C ARG A 685 26.87 25.85 0.49
N CYS A 686 27.16 24.88 -0.36
CA CYS A 686 27.27 25.09 -1.80
C CYS A 686 25.96 25.71 -2.33
N PRO A 687 25.95 26.90 -2.95
CA PRO A 687 24.73 27.51 -3.47
C PRO A 687 24.05 26.68 -4.56
N PHE A 688 24.82 25.88 -5.30
CA PHE A 688 24.34 25.02 -6.39
C PHE A 688 23.60 23.77 -5.88
N ASP A 689 24.24 22.91 -5.08
CA ASP A 689 23.69 21.61 -4.66
C ASP A 689 23.22 21.54 -3.18
N LYS A 690 23.40 22.62 -2.42
CA LYS A 690 23.05 22.78 -0.99
C LYS A 690 23.80 21.89 0.00
N PHE A 691 24.84 21.15 -0.40
CA PHE A 691 25.68 20.38 0.53
C PHE A 691 26.51 21.31 1.43
N GLU A 692 26.70 20.93 2.69
CA GLU A 692 27.62 21.64 3.58
C GLU A 692 29.08 21.31 3.22
N LEU A 693 29.86 22.37 3.03
CA LEU A 693 31.25 22.31 2.56
C LEU A 693 32.17 21.72 3.63
N ILE A 694 33.25 21.08 3.20
CA ILE A 694 34.26 20.50 4.09
C ILE A 694 35.67 20.95 3.72
N PHE A 695 36.50 21.10 4.75
CA PHE A 695 37.94 21.15 4.60
C PHE A 695 38.50 19.75 4.29
N CYS A 696 39.53 19.71 3.47
CA CYS A 696 40.45 18.58 3.31
C CYS A 696 41.87 19.11 3.57
N THR A 697 42.53 18.62 4.63
CA THR A 697 43.94 18.91 4.94
C THR A 697 44.81 17.68 4.66
N SER A 698 45.75 17.80 3.73
CA SER A 698 46.62 16.68 3.36
C SER A 698 47.63 16.34 4.45
N ASN A 699 47.86 15.06 4.71
CA ASN A 699 48.93 14.64 5.62
C ASN A 699 50.35 14.81 5.03
N LYS A 700 50.48 15.10 3.71
CA LYS A 700 51.77 15.21 3.00
C LYS A 700 52.37 16.63 2.97
N SER A 701 51.58 17.65 3.32
CA SER A 701 52.02 19.04 3.51
C SER A 701 51.04 19.72 4.47
N PRO A 702 51.51 20.30 5.61
CA PRO A 702 50.63 21.00 6.55
C PRO A 702 50.03 22.29 5.97
N PHE A 703 50.46 22.71 4.78
CA PHE A 703 49.98 23.90 4.07
C PHE A 703 48.96 23.58 2.97
N ASN A 704 48.72 22.30 2.65
CA ASN A 704 47.73 21.88 1.65
C ASN A 704 46.37 21.60 2.32
N THR A 705 45.70 22.66 2.78
CA THR A 705 44.27 22.63 3.15
C THR A 705 43.45 23.28 2.05
N THR A 706 42.51 22.53 1.45
CA THR A 706 41.56 23.04 0.46
C THR A 706 40.11 22.87 0.94
N LEU A 707 39.19 23.62 0.33
CA LEU A 707 37.76 23.55 0.58
C LEU A 707 37.08 22.80 -0.57
N LEU A 708 36.12 21.92 -0.27
CA LEU A 708 35.36 21.18 -1.28
C LEU A 708 33.89 20.98 -0.88
N CYS A 709 33.03 20.83 -1.89
CA CYS A 709 31.70 20.24 -1.73
C CYS A 709 31.79 18.73 -2.01
N PRO A 710 31.30 17.84 -1.12
CA PRO A 710 31.35 16.39 -1.36
C PRO A 710 30.72 15.94 -2.70
N LYS A 711 29.63 16.59 -3.12
CA LYS A 711 28.92 16.26 -4.36
C LYS A 711 29.62 16.81 -5.61
N CYS A 712 29.98 18.09 -5.64
CA CYS A 712 30.76 18.63 -6.78
C CYS A 712 32.14 17.97 -6.91
N PHE A 713 32.78 17.57 -5.81
CA PHE A 713 34.08 16.89 -5.87
C PHE A 713 33.96 15.50 -6.51
N SER A 714 32.93 14.73 -6.14
CA SER A 714 32.69 13.39 -6.68
C SER A 714 32.02 13.37 -8.07
N SER A 715 31.27 14.42 -8.41
CA SER A 715 30.59 14.56 -9.71
C SER A 715 30.18 16.03 -9.94
N SER A 716 31.07 16.84 -10.50
CA SER A 716 30.76 18.24 -10.84
C SER A 716 29.98 18.31 -12.15
N PRO A 717 28.79 18.94 -12.20
CA PRO A 717 28.14 19.28 -13.47
C PRO A 717 28.66 20.61 -14.05
N LEU A 718 29.63 21.27 -13.39
CA LEU A 718 30.18 22.57 -13.78
C LEU A 718 31.61 22.49 -14.31
N VAL A 719 32.30 21.36 -14.16
CA VAL A 719 33.69 21.14 -14.58
C VAL A 719 33.83 19.69 -15.05
N THR A 720 34.46 19.46 -16.20
CA THR A 720 34.64 18.13 -16.80
C THR A 720 35.72 17.27 -16.14
N SER A 721 36.51 17.83 -15.22
CA SER A 721 37.44 17.08 -14.39
C SER A 721 36.73 16.44 -13.20
N ASP A 722 36.95 15.15 -12.99
CA ASP A 722 36.77 14.53 -11.68
C ASP A 722 37.53 15.34 -10.60
N GLN A 723 37.07 15.28 -9.34
CA GLN A 723 37.78 15.86 -8.19
C GLN A 723 37.76 17.41 -8.10
N CYS A 724 36.68 18.04 -8.54
CA CYS A 724 36.50 19.51 -8.46
C CYS A 724 36.53 20.05 -7.01
N THR A 725 37.56 20.84 -6.68
CA THR A 725 37.63 21.62 -5.41
C THR A 725 36.92 22.98 -5.55
N CYS A 726 36.64 23.65 -4.43
CA CYS A 726 36.06 25.01 -4.47
C CYS A 726 37.02 26.03 -5.11
N ASN A 727 38.34 25.80 -5.05
CA ASN A 727 39.36 26.69 -5.59
C ASN A 727 39.36 26.74 -7.13
N ILE A 728 38.78 25.73 -7.79
CA ILE A 728 38.60 25.66 -9.26
C ILE A 728 37.12 25.69 -9.67
N CYS A 729 36.19 25.87 -8.72
CA CYS A 729 34.77 25.96 -9.01
C CYS A 729 34.45 27.27 -9.75
N PRO A 730 33.78 27.24 -10.91
CA PRO A 730 33.46 28.44 -11.70
C PRO A 730 32.14 29.12 -11.29
N ASN A 731 31.50 28.68 -10.20
CA ASN A 731 30.18 29.20 -9.81
C ASN A 731 30.26 30.65 -9.28
N VAL A 732 29.66 31.58 -10.03
CA VAL A 732 29.58 33.02 -9.72
C VAL A 732 28.59 33.38 -8.59
N ASP A 733 27.72 32.46 -8.17
CA ASP A 733 26.82 32.65 -7.02
C ASP A 733 27.47 32.24 -5.67
N CYS A 734 28.71 31.77 -5.70
CA CYS A 734 29.37 31.16 -4.54
C CYS A 734 30.61 31.96 -4.10
N GLU A 735 30.49 32.71 -2.99
CA GLU A 735 31.58 33.47 -2.36
C GLU A 735 32.89 32.68 -2.15
N LYS A 736 32.79 31.34 -2.06
CA LYS A 736 33.93 30.45 -1.77
C LYS A 736 34.52 29.80 -3.03
N SER A 737 34.00 30.14 -4.21
CA SER A 737 34.46 29.69 -5.53
C SER A 737 35.75 30.38 -5.97
N LYS A 738 36.23 30.04 -7.17
CA LYS A 738 37.40 30.66 -7.80
C LYS A 738 37.23 32.18 -7.97
N GLU A 739 36.06 32.63 -8.42
CA GLU A 739 35.84 34.01 -8.91
C GLU A 739 36.13 35.08 -7.84
N PHE A 740 35.46 34.98 -6.69
CA PHE A 740 35.60 35.94 -5.58
C PHE A 740 36.98 35.87 -4.92
N ARG A 741 37.61 34.69 -4.91
CA ARG A 741 38.87 34.42 -4.19
C ARG A 741 40.12 34.60 -5.06
N THR A 742 39.97 34.75 -6.37
CA THR A 742 41.10 35.00 -7.28
C THR A 742 41.68 36.39 -7.04
N VAL A 743 42.96 36.43 -6.69
CA VAL A 743 43.77 37.65 -6.49
C VAL A 743 44.41 38.10 -7.80
N GLY A 744 44.72 37.17 -8.72
CA GLY A 744 45.22 37.45 -10.06
C GLY A 744 46.31 36.48 -10.52
N GLN A 745 46.89 36.71 -11.69
CA GLN A 745 47.85 35.81 -12.34
C GLN A 745 49.10 35.52 -11.48
N CYS A 746 49.44 34.24 -11.36
CA CYS A 746 50.55 33.74 -10.56
C CYS A 746 51.91 34.21 -11.10
N LYS A 747 52.72 34.84 -10.24
CA LYS A 747 54.05 35.32 -10.60
C LYS A 747 55.09 34.22 -10.76
N SER A 748 54.82 33.02 -10.24
CA SER A 748 55.70 31.85 -10.34
C SER A 748 55.60 31.19 -11.73
N CYS A 749 54.44 30.62 -12.08
CA CYS A 749 54.27 29.88 -13.34
C CYS A 749 53.71 30.71 -14.49
N LYS A 750 53.14 31.90 -14.23
CA LYS A 750 52.42 32.76 -15.20
C LYS A 750 51.18 32.16 -15.88
N ILE A 751 50.93 30.86 -15.74
CA ILE A 751 49.77 30.15 -16.31
C ILE A 751 48.58 30.23 -15.34
N GLY A 752 48.77 29.76 -14.10
CA GLY A 752 47.72 29.74 -13.09
C GLY A 752 47.47 31.10 -12.41
N GLU A 753 46.53 31.09 -11.48
CA GLU A 753 46.09 32.24 -10.70
C GLU A 753 46.27 31.98 -9.20
N LEU A 754 46.57 33.06 -8.47
CA LEU A 754 46.64 33.05 -7.01
C LEU A 754 45.25 33.17 -6.42
N ILE A 755 44.87 32.18 -5.62
CA ILE A 755 43.60 32.09 -4.91
C ILE A 755 43.87 32.33 -3.42
N LEU A 756 43.11 33.23 -2.79
CA LEU A 756 43.13 33.38 -1.32
C LEU A 756 42.51 32.13 -0.68
N GLU A 757 43.26 31.44 0.17
CA GLU A 757 42.74 30.30 0.94
C GLU A 757 41.92 30.78 2.15
N PRO A 758 40.82 30.06 2.52
CA PRO A 758 39.84 30.53 3.50
C PRO A 758 40.29 30.34 4.97
N PHE A 759 41.60 30.42 5.24
CA PHE A 759 42.20 29.96 6.50
C PHE A 759 42.51 31.10 7.47
N ILE A 760 41.82 31.11 8.62
CA ILE A 760 42.17 31.95 9.78
C ILE A 760 41.94 31.14 11.07
N SER A 761 42.90 30.30 11.48
CA SER A 761 42.96 29.74 12.86
C SER A 761 44.36 29.24 13.23
N LYS A 762 44.73 29.23 14.52
CA LYS A 762 46.08 28.89 15.02
C LYS A 762 47.24 29.55 14.23
N GLY A 763 47.17 30.87 14.08
CA GLY A 763 48.24 31.67 13.46
C GLY A 763 47.77 33.02 12.95
N GLN A 764 46.51 33.09 12.49
CA GLN A 764 45.93 34.30 11.85
C GLN A 764 46.81 34.76 10.67
N GLN A 765 46.89 34.01 9.58
CA GLN A 765 47.82 34.31 8.48
C GLN A 765 47.11 34.23 7.13
N ILE A 766 47.28 35.25 6.28
CA ILE A 766 46.83 35.20 4.88
C ILE A 766 47.69 34.18 4.13
N CYS A 767 47.03 33.31 3.37
CA CYS A 767 47.68 32.32 2.53
C CYS A 767 47.11 32.40 1.10
N LEU A 768 47.97 32.56 0.10
CA LEU A 768 47.62 32.50 -1.32
C LEU A 768 48.25 31.24 -1.93
N SER A 769 47.45 30.41 -2.59
CA SER A 769 47.92 29.26 -3.36
C SER A 769 47.77 29.52 -4.86
N CYS A 770 48.68 29.00 -5.69
CA CYS A 770 48.43 28.93 -7.13
C CYS A 770 47.60 27.69 -7.47
N ASN A 771 46.49 27.86 -8.17
CA ASN A 771 45.63 26.74 -8.61
C ASN A 771 46.30 25.78 -9.61
N GLU A 772 47.28 26.26 -10.39
CA GLU A 772 48.01 25.46 -11.39
C GLU A 772 49.31 24.85 -10.83
N CYS A 773 50.26 25.68 -10.38
CA CYS A 773 51.60 25.24 -9.98
C CYS A 773 51.80 25.05 -8.47
N TRP A 774 50.73 25.17 -7.67
CA TRP A 774 50.71 24.89 -6.22
C TRP A 774 51.77 25.63 -5.38
N CYS A 775 52.35 26.73 -5.87
CA CYS A 775 53.23 27.58 -5.08
C CYS A 775 52.44 28.40 -4.06
N LEU A 776 53.07 28.72 -2.93
CA LEU A 776 52.43 29.36 -1.79
C LEU A 776 53.02 30.74 -1.48
N TYR A 777 52.19 31.69 -1.07
CA TYR A 777 52.59 32.96 -0.47
C TYR A 777 51.84 33.16 0.85
N GLN A 778 52.57 33.30 1.96
CA GLN A 778 52.00 33.28 3.31
C GLN A 778 52.48 34.49 4.13
N LEU A 779 51.53 35.34 4.57
CA LEU A 779 51.82 36.53 5.36
C LEU A 779 51.92 36.17 6.84
N VAL A 780 53.07 36.41 7.47
CA VAL A 780 53.39 35.91 8.83
C VAL A 780 52.70 36.65 9.99
N PRO A 781 52.47 37.98 9.96
CA PRO A 781 51.71 38.72 10.98
C PRO A 781 50.30 38.19 11.24
N ALA A 782 49.78 38.42 12.45
CA ALA A 782 48.48 37.96 12.93
C ALA A 782 47.31 38.77 12.33
N VAL A 783 46.82 38.38 11.15
CA VAL A 783 45.66 38.94 10.45
C VAL A 783 44.34 38.65 11.17
N VAL A 784 43.69 39.71 11.66
CA VAL A 784 42.37 39.69 12.31
C VAL A 784 41.24 39.65 11.28
N GLN A 785 41.39 40.42 10.19
CA GLN A 785 40.42 40.52 9.09
C GLN A 785 41.18 40.69 7.76
N VAL A 786 40.64 40.11 6.69
CA VAL A 786 41.12 40.28 5.31
C VAL A 786 39.96 40.24 4.33
N ASP A 787 39.90 41.23 3.43
CA ASP A 787 38.95 41.34 2.34
C ASP A 787 39.69 41.64 1.03
N ILE A 788 39.35 40.93 -0.05
CA ILE A 788 39.87 41.22 -1.40
C ILE A 788 39.07 42.40 -1.98
N THR A 789 39.77 43.45 -2.40
CA THR A 789 39.16 44.61 -3.05
C THR A 789 39.03 44.40 -4.57
N LYS A 790 38.18 45.21 -5.22
CA LYS A 790 38.09 45.24 -6.70
C LYS A 790 39.20 46.07 -7.37
N ILE A 791 40.11 46.67 -6.60
CA ILE A 791 41.20 47.51 -7.10
C ILE A 791 42.39 46.63 -7.43
N ALA A 792 43.01 46.84 -8.60
CA ALA A 792 44.25 46.17 -8.99
C ALA A 792 45.46 47.06 -8.67
N CYS A 793 46.53 46.46 -8.17
CA CYS A 793 47.82 47.13 -7.95
C CYS A 793 48.37 47.67 -9.28
N THR A 794 48.77 48.95 -9.28
CA THR A 794 49.33 49.65 -10.45
C THR A 794 50.55 48.95 -11.02
N GLU A 795 51.44 48.44 -10.16
CA GLU A 795 52.64 47.70 -10.53
C GLU A 795 52.30 46.26 -10.98
N CYS A 796 52.01 45.37 -10.03
CA CYS A 796 51.97 43.93 -10.29
C CYS A 796 50.63 43.40 -10.84
N LYS A 797 49.60 44.26 -10.97
CA LYS A 797 48.23 43.94 -11.44
C LYS A 797 47.43 42.93 -10.60
N LEU A 798 47.96 42.46 -9.47
CA LEU A 798 47.19 41.67 -8.50
C LEU A 798 46.17 42.56 -7.77
N LYS A 799 45.00 42.01 -7.41
CA LYS A 799 44.01 42.68 -6.57
C LYS A 799 44.64 43.10 -5.23
N THR A 800 44.27 44.29 -4.76
CA THR A 800 44.67 44.80 -3.44
C THR A 800 43.69 44.34 -2.35
N PHE A 801 44.08 44.47 -1.09
CA PHE A 801 43.36 43.97 0.07
C PHE A 801 43.03 45.09 1.05
N ASN A 802 41.94 44.95 1.79
CA ASN A 802 41.78 45.60 3.08
C ASN A 802 42.12 44.56 4.16
N LEU A 803 43.02 44.87 5.08
CA LEU A 803 43.46 43.92 6.10
C LEU A 803 43.83 44.60 7.42
N ILE A 804 43.59 43.88 8.52
CA ILE A 804 43.89 44.31 9.88
C ILE A 804 44.88 43.30 10.47
N THR A 805 46.08 43.74 10.86
CA THR A 805 47.11 42.88 11.47
C THR A 805 47.39 43.27 12.90
N LYS A 806 47.58 42.30 13.79
CA LYS A 806 48.13 42.51 15.12
C LYS A 806 49.65 42.46 15.13
N THR A 807 50.28 43.42 15.82
CA THR A 807 51.70 43.40 16.19
C THR A 807 51.97 42.34 17.28
N LYS A 808 53.23 42.11 17.64
CA LYS A 808 53.58 41.25 18.78
C LYS A 808 52.98 41.77 20.10
N ASP A 809 52.85 43.10 20.17
CA ASP A 809 52.35 43.88 21.30
C ASP A 809 50.82 44.03 21.29
N LYS A 810 50.15 43.33 20.35
CA LYS A 810 48.69 43.21 20.16
C LYS A 810 47.98 44.44 19.56
N GLU A 811 48.71 45.49 19.17
CA GLU A 811 48.14 46.66 18.50
C GLU A 811 47.62 46.32 17.10
N GLU A 812 46.50 46.90 16.68
CA GLU A 812 45.87 46.64 15.38
C GLU A 812 46.26 47.69 14.32
N VAL A 813 47.14 47.29 13.39
CA VAL A 813 47.49 48.08 12.21
C VAL A 813 46.52 47.77 11.08
N LYS A 814 45.87 48.81 10.54
CA LYS A 814 44.90 48.71 9.44
C LYS A 814 45.52 49.17 8.12
N TYR A 815 45.41 48.36 7.08
CA TYR A 815 45.89 48.65 5.74
C TYR A 815 44.69 48.61 4.78
N ASN A 816 44.49 49.68 4.01
CA ASN A 816 43.40 49.80 3.04
C ASN A 816 43.95 49.79 1.62
N ASN A 817 43.31 49.06 0.71
CA ASN A 817 43.70 48.92 -0.71
C ASN A 817 45.20 48.56 -0.91
N VAL A 818 45.76 47.71 -0.04
CA VAL A 818 47.18 47.38 -0.01
C VAL A 818 47.52 46.17 -0.90
N CYS A 819 48.65 46.20 -1.61
CA CYS A 819 49.15 45.03 -2.35
C CYS A 819 50.16 44.23 -1.52
N LEU A 820 49.91 42.94 -1.30
CA LEU A 820 50.81 42.06 -0.53
C LEU A 820 52.21 41.90 -1.16
N MET A 821 52.33 42.02 -2.48
CA MET A 821 53.60 41.85 -3.20
C MET A 821 54.41 43.15 -3.35
N CYS A 822 53.75 44.32 -3.29
CA CYS A 822 54.38 45.61 -3.60
C CYS A 822 54.47 46.55 -2.39
N HIS A 823 53.62 46.38 -1.37
CA HIS A 823 53.71 47.18 -0.16
C HIS A 823 54.95 46.80 0.65
N GLU A 824 55.85 47.76 0.85
CA GLU A 824 57.21 47.53 1.34
C GLU A 824 57.26 46.72 2.63
N GLU A 825 56.41 47.05 3.61
CA GLU A 825 56.35 46.32 4.88
C GLU A 825 55.72 44.93 4.80
N LEU A 826 54.76 44.70 3.88
CA LEU A 826 54.02 43.43 3.84
C LEU A 826 54.76 42.39 3.00
N ASN A 827 55.39 42.82 1.91
CA ASN A 827 56.24 41.97 1.08
C ASN A 827 57.44 41.42 1.89
N LYS A 828 58.09 42.26 2.72
CA LYS A 828 59.13 41.84 3.69
C LYS A 828 58.66 40.82 4.74
N LYS A 829 57.34 40.68 4.94
CA LYS A 829 56.69 39.78 5.91
C LYS A 829 55.99 38.59 5.22
N LEU A 830 56.18 38.42 3.92
CA LEU A 830 55.57 37.40 3.08
C LEU A 830 56.56 36.24 2.81
N LEU A 831 56.25 35.05 3.30
CA LEU A 831 56.99 33.84 2.98
C LEU A 831 56.52 33.27 1.65
N TYR A 832 57.42 33.08 0.69
CA TYR A 832 57.17 32.33 -0.53
C TYR A 832 57.68 30.89 -0.39
N ALA A 833 56.85 29.92 -0.75
CA ALA A 833 57.24 28.52 -0.87
C ALA A 833 57.01 28.02 -2.31
N PRO A 834 58.06 27.70 -3.08
CA PRO A 834 57.90 27.00 -4.34
C PRO A 834 57.42 25.56 -4.08
N TYR A 835 56.62 25.02 -4.99
CA TYR A 835 56.10 23.66 -4.86
C TYR A 835 57.25 22.63 -4.95
N LEU A 836 57.35 21.73 -3.97
CA LEU A 836 58.52 20.87 -3.75
C LEU A 836 58.67 19.68 -4.73
N GLY A 837 58.09 19.77 -5.94
CA GLY A 837 58.26 18.76 -7.00
C GLY A 837 59.68 18.69 -7.58
N GLU A 838 60.36 19.84 -7.71
CA GLU A 838 61.57 19.95 -8.55
C GLU A 838 62.87 19.46 -7.88
N LYS A 839 62.87 19.23 -6.55
CA LYS A 839 64.09 18.78 -5.83
C LYS A 839 64.60 17.39 -6.24
N LYS A 840 63.83 16.62 -7.04
CA LYS A 840 64.31 15.39 -7.70
C LYS A 840 64.92 15.64 -9.08
N PHE A 841 64.39 16.58 -9.86
CA PHE A 841 64.76 16.76 -11.27
C PHE A 841 66.21 17.28 -11.42
N MET A 842 66.57 18.30 -10.63
CA MET A 842 67.92 18.88 -10.62
C MET A 842 69.00 17.93 -10.07
N ILE A 843 68.62 16.85 -9.38
CA ILE A 843 69.54 15.80 -8.90
C ILE A 843 69.72 14.70 -9.97
N GLN A 844 68.77 14.52 -10.89
CA GLN A 844 68.87 13.51 -11.94
C GLN A 844 69.75 13.94 -13.12
N GLN A 845 69.81 15.22 -13.48
CA GLN A 845 70.77 15.68 -14.51
C GLN A 845 72.22 15.46 -14.09
N LYS A 846 72.57 15.65 -12.81
CA LYS A 846 73.88 15.27 -12.24
C LYS A 846 74.11 13.75 -12.09
N LYS A 847 73.24 12.91 -12.67
CA LYS A 847 73.42 11.46 -12.82
C LYS A 847 73.32 10.97 -14.26
N GLN A 848 73.34 11.86 -15.26
CA GLN A 848 73.42 11.50 -16.68
C GLN A 848 74.87 11.40 -17.20
N GLU A 849 75.88 11.61 -16.35
CA GLU A 849 77.30 11.40 -16.65
C GLU A 849 77.88 10.14 -15.95
N GLN A 850 77.36 8.95 -16.30
CA GLN A 850 78.11 7.69 -16.29
C GLN A 850 77.36 6.59 -17.07
N PRO A 851 78.06 5.68 -17.79
CA PRO A 851 77.45 4.86 -18.84
C PRO A 851 76.73 3.60 -18.34
N ILE A 852 75.83 3.12 -19.20
CA ILE A 852 75.01 1.91 -19.06
C ILE A 852 75.88 0.64 -19.19
N LYS A 853 75.47 -0.45 -18.53
CA LYS A 853 75.67 -1.82 -19.03
C LYS A 853 74.31 -2.51 -19.20
N GLN A 854 74.25 -3.39 -20.19
CA GLN A 854 73.05 -4.05 -20.69
C GLN A 854 72.81 -5.40 -19.99
N ASP A 855 71.75 -6.08 -20.47
CA ASP A 855 71.52 -7.54 -20.59
C ASP A 855 70.11 -7.87 -20.04
N ASP A 856 69.09 -8.12 -20.88
CA ASP A 856 68.79 -9.34 -21.67
C ASP A 856 68.01 -10.42 -20.86
N VAL A 857 67.15 -11.30 -21.40
CA VAL A 857 66.25 -11.28 -22.58
C VAL A 857 65.29 -12.50 -22.50
N ASN A 858 64.10 -12.46 -23.15
CA ASN A 858 63.24 -13.61 -23.57
C ASN A 858 62.50 -14.57 -22.56
N LYS A 859 61.32 -15.07 -23.02
CA LYS A 859 60.76 -16.45 -22.87
C LYS A 859 60.34 -16.97 -21.44
N GLU A 860 59.55 -18.04 -21.19
CA GLU A 860 58.65 -18.91 -22.00
C GLU A 860 57.59 -19.70 -21.16
N THR A 861 56.56 -20.25 -21.83
CA THR A 861 55.75 -21.49 -21.53
C THR A 861 54.94 -21.77 -20.23
N PHE A 862 53.69 -22.21 -20.45
CA PHE A 862 52.88 -23.30 -19.83
C PHE A 862 53.44 -24.22 -18.71
N SER A 863 52.53 -24.65 -17.80
CA SER A 863 52.23 -26.09 -17.52
C SER A 863 50.95 -26.29 -16.66
N LYS A 864 50.64 -27.50 -16.14
CA LYS A 864 49.28 -27.93 -15.68
C LYS A 864 49.23 -28.72 -14.35
N GLY A 865 48.24 -28.41 -13.51
CA GLY A 865 47.52 -29.37 -12.62
C GLY A 865 48.22 -29.79 -11.30
N ARG A 866 47.68 -30.70 -10.45
CA ARG A 866 46.34 -31.35 -10.34
C ARG A 866 46.24 -32.12 -8.98
N LYS A 867 45.03 -32.45 -8.50
CA LYS A 867 44.67 -33.38 -7.36
C LYS A 867 44.90 -32.85 -5.93
N LYS A 868 44.41 -33.48 -4.84
CA LYS A 868 43.04 -34.00 -4.44
C LYS A 868 43.10 -34.55 -2.97
N PHE A 869 41.93 -34.95 -2.41
CA PHE A 869 41.67 -35.62 -1.10
C PHE A 869 41.58 -34.69 0.15
N SER A 870 40.68 -34.82 1.17
CA SER A 870 39.95 -35.92 1.91
C SER A 870 40.65 -36.35 3.22
N LYS A 871 40.01 -36.66 4.38
CA LYS A 871 38.59 -36.77 4.84
C LYS A 871 38.55 -36.92 6.39
N ASN A 872 37.64 -36.23 7.10
CA ASN A 872 36.78 -36.70 8.25
C ASN A 872 37.43 -37.47 9.47
N PRO A 873 36.70 -38.05 10.47
CA PRO A 873 35.34 -37.85 11.04
C PRO A 873 35.26 -37.88 12.62
N ARG A 874 34.02 -37.90 13.20
CA ARG A 874 33.59 -38.38 14.57
C ARG A 874 33.73 -37.39 15.76
N LYS A 875 32.92 -37.44 16.85
CA LYS A 875 31.64 -38.13 17.18
C LYS A 875 30.86 -37.43 18.34
N ASN A 876 29.65 -37.95 18.62
CA ASN A 876 28.63 -37.67 19.66
C ASN A 876 29.11 -37.42 21.12
N ASP A 877 28.22 -36.87 21.99
CA ASP A 877 27.49 -37.66 23.02
C ASP A 877 26.26 -36.91 23.63
N ARG A 878 25.63 -37.43 24.71
CA ARG A 878 24.25 -37.14 25.20
C ARG A 878 24.18 -36.76 26.71
N HIS A 879 22.95 -36.59 27.22
CA HIS A 879 22.46 -36.50 28.62
C HIS A 879 22.30 -35.10 29.24
N ASP A 880 21.34 -34.81 30.14
CA ASP A 880 19.93 -35.27 30.33
C ASP A 880 19.20 -34.32 31.33
N ASP A 881 17.86 -34.25 31.22
CA ASP A 881 16.79 -34.02 32.24
C ASP A 881 16.70 -32.85 33.29
N ASP A 882 15.46 -32.74 33.78
CA ASP A 882 14.90 -32.13 35.03
C ASP A 882 14.63 -30.60 35.26
N GLN A 883 13.41 -30.20 34.87
CA GLN A 883 12.26 -29.80 35.72
C GLN A 883 12.29 -28.67 36.80
N PHE A 884 11.08 -28.08 36.99
CA PHE A 884 10.50 -27.44 38.19
C PHE A 884 11.08 -26.12 38.77
N THR A 885 10.36 -25.00 38.56
CA THR A 885 9.36 -24.47 39.54
C THR A 885 8.66 -23.18 39.08
N GLN A 886 7.42 -22.97 39.55
CA GLN A 886 6.74 -21.67 39.54
C GLN A 886 6.94 -20.95 40.89
N LYS A 887 6.87 -19.62 40.91
CA LYS A 887 6.36 -18.88 42.07
C LYS A 887 5.75 -17.54 41.68
N LYS A 888 4.69 -17.16 42.41
CA LYS A 888 4.00 -15.86 42.30
C LYS A 888 4.76 -14.75 43.02
N ASN A 889 4.34 -13.51 42.82
CA ASN A 889 3.79 -12.73 43.94
C ASN A 889 2.67 -11.81 43.46
N ASP A 890 1.66 -11.64 44.32
CA ASP A 890 0.49 -10.78 44.10
C ASP A 890 0.71 -9.39 44.75
N ASN A 891 -0.05 -8.37 44.35
CA ASN A 891 -0.44 -7.26 45.24
C ASN A 891 -1.60 -6.43 44.64
N SER A 892 -2.70 -6.33 45.40
CA SER A 892 -3.74 -5.31 45.26
C SER A 892 -3.61 -4.30 46.44
N ASP A 893 -4.46 -3.32 46.73
CA ASP A 893 -5.81 -2.96 46.27
C ASP A 893 -6.09 -1.45 46.54
N TRP A 894 -7.38 -1.05 46.64
CA TRP A 894 -7.99 0.26 47.01
C TRP A 894 -8.47 1.10 45.80
N ALA A 895 -9.71 1.63 45.74
CA ALA A 895 -10.89 1.47 46.61
C ALA A 895 -12.22 1.77 45.84
N THR A 896 -13.39 1.51 46.44
CA THR A 896 -14.73 1.67 45.84
C THR A 896 -15.75 2.26 46.82
N LEU A 897 -16.66 3.16 46.37
CA LEU A 897 -18.03 3.41 46.89
C LEU A 897 -18.80 4.26 45.82
N LEU A 898 -20.05 4.04 45.38
CA LEU A 898 -21.39 3.90 46.06
C LEU A 898 -21.93 5.25 46.59
N LEU A 899 -23.24 5.59 46.63
CA LEU A 899 -24.58 4.92 46.47
C LEU A 899 -25.58 5.98 45.82
N SER A 900 -26.93 5.98 45.76
CA SER A 900 -28.10 5.12 46.13
C SER A 900 -29.45 5.60 45.51
N GLN A 901 -30.27 4.68 44.94
CA GLN A 901 -31.77 4.58 45.08
C GLN A 901 -32.67 5.74 44.52
N SER A 902 -34.04 5.70 44.41
CA SER A 902 -35.10 4.72 44.78
C SER A 902 -36.49 4.94 44.05
N VAL A 903 -37.12 3.84 43.58
CA VAL A 903 -38.52 3.36 43.89
C VAL A 903 -39.82 4.08 43.38
N THR A 904 -40.87 3.25 43.15
CA THR A 904 -42.36 3.47 43.10
C THR A 904 -43.17 3.90 41.83
N ASN A 905 -43.81 2.88 41.22
CA ASN A 905 -45.28 2.66 41.05
C ASN A 905 -46.28 3.46 40.16
N ASN A 906 -47.24 2.66 39.65
CA ASN A 906 -48.68 2.90 39.39
C ASN A 906 -49.24 3.40 38.03
N LYS A 907 -49.76 2.41 37.27
CA LYS A 907 -51.16 2.26 36.78
C LYS A 907 -51.73 3.11 35.60
N GLN A 908 -52.70 2.44 34.95
CA GLN A 908 -53.87 2.96 34.20
C GLN A 908 -53.72 3.58 32.79
N LYS A 909 -53.78 2.67 31.79
CA LYS A 909 -54.79 2.61 30.70
C LYS A 909 -56.18 3.23 31.05
N PRO A 910 -57.11 3.49 30.08
CA PRO A 910 -57.06 3.29 28.61
C PRO A 910 -57.75 4.44 27.80
N GLN A 911 -58.25 4.13 26.59
CA GLN A 911 -59.22 4.89 25.75
C GLN A 911 -58.61 6.08 24.99
N ASN A 912 -59.06 6.54 23.82
CA ASN A 912 -60.03 6.26 22.74
C ASN A 912 -59.79 7.45 21.73
N LYS A 913 -60.29 7.54 20.49
CA LYS A 913 -61.21 6.73 19.72
C LYS A 913 -60.95 6.87 18.21
N GLN A 914 -61.60 5.99 17.47
CA GLN A 914 -61.87 5.93 16.03
C GLN A 914 -62.13 7.28 15.32
N GLN A 915 -61.59 7.45 14.10
CA GLN A 915 -62.30 7.61 12.80
C GLN A 915 -61.21 7.85 11.73
N GLN A 916 -61.07 7.06 10.66
CA GLN A 916 -61.96 6.89 9.50
C GLN A 916 -62.29 8.21 8.80
N GLU A 917 -61.63 8.48 7.67
CA GLU A 917 -62.28 8.33 6.34
C GLU A 917 -61.25 8.30 5.19
N ASP A 918 -61.72 7.77 4.06
CA ASP A 918 -61.12 7.51 2.74
C ASP A 918 -62.31 7.75 1.74
N PRO A 919 -62.20 7.86 0.39
CA PRO A 919 -61.02 7.77 -0.48
C PRO A 919 -60.94 8.79 -1.64
N GLN A 920 -59.82 8.75 -2.40
CA GLN A 920 -59.77 9.05 -3.86
C GLN A 920 -60.04 10.53 -4.32
N GLN A 921 -59.79 10.99 -5.56
CA GLN A 921 -59.37 10.34 -6.82
C GLN A 921 -58.61 11.30 -7.80
N GLN A 922 -57.69 10.73 -8.60
CA GLN A 922 -57.40 11.03 -10.04
C GLN A 922 -56.70 12.30 -10.61
N GLN A 923 -55.99 12.03 -11.73
CA GLN A 923 -55.67 12.83 -12.95
C GLN A 923 -54.49 13.82 -13.08
N GLN A 924 -53.43 13.31 -13.76
CA GLN A 924 -52.71 13.83 -14.94
C GLN A 924 -52.55 15.35 -15.23
N GLN A 925 -51.31 15.75 -15.57
CA GLN A 925 -51.01 16.55 -16.76
C GLN A 925 -49.55 16.34 -17.25
N GLN A 926 -49.23 16.75 -18.48
CA GLN A 926 -47.92 16.61 -19.14
C GLN A 926 -47.21 17.97 -19.27
N GLN A 927 -45.87 17.98 -19.32
CA GLN A 927 -45.08 18.57 -20.43
C GLN A 927 -43.56 18.32 -20.29
N GLN A 928 -42.80 18.75 -21.30
CA GLN A 928 -41.39 18.39 -21.58
C GLN A 928 -40.38 19.36 -20.93
N ILE A 929 -39.09 18.98 -20.85
CA ILE A 929 -37.93 19.74 -21.41
C ILE A 929 -36.56 19.03 -21.15
N ASN A 930 -35.83 18.85 -22.26
CA ASN A 930 -34.37 18.72 -22.49
C ASN A 930 -33.41 17.94 -21.56
N GLU A 931 -32.66 17.01 -22.18
CA GLU A 931 -31.28 16.62 -21.80
C GLU A 931 -30.23 17.64 -22.31
N PRO A 932 -28.97 17.53 -21.85
CA PRO A 932 -27.87 17.48 -22.84
C PRO A 932 -26.78 16.42 -22.54
N GLY A 933 -26.18 15.87 -23.60
CA GLY A 933 -25.17 14.80 -23.54
C GLY A 933 -23.69 15.23 -23.66
N LEU A 934 -22.79 14.23 -23.76
CA LEU A 934 -21.32 14.39 -23.82
C LEU A 934 -20.81 14.86 -25.20
N VAL A 935 -19.70 15.60 -25.21
CA VAL A 935 -18.76 15.68 -26.37
C VAL A 935 -17.31 15.72 -25.84
N LEU A 936 -16.37 15.09 -26.56
CA LEU A 936 -14.93 15.11 -26.25
C LEU A 936 -14.25 16.40 -26.77
N LEU A 937 -13.04 16.70 -26.27
CA LEU A 937 -12.16 17.72 -26.85
C LEU A 937 -10.80 17.14 -27.22
N GLU A 938 -10.55 17.04 -28.54
CA GLU A 938 -9.22 16.82 -29.11
C GLU A 938 -8.53 18.12 -29.52
N SER A 939 -7.22 18.03 -29.78
CA SER A 939 -6.32 19.17 -29.94
C SER A 939 -6.42 19.88 -31.29
N LYS A 940 -6.28 21.21 -31.27
CA LYS A 940 -5.58 21.99 -32.33
C LYS A 940 -5.14 23.36 -31.81
N LYS A 941 -3.92 23.79 -32.13
CA LYS A 941 -3.39 25.10 -31.71
C LYS A 941 -2.37 25.65 -32.71
N LYS A 942 -2.78 26.68 -33.48
CA LYS A 942 -1.94 27.69 -34.17
C LYS A 942 -0.92 27.19 -35.23
N ARG A 943 -0.46 28.03 -36.17
CA ARG A 943 -1.02 29.16 -36.95
C ARG A 943 -0.02 29.40 -38.10
N ASN A 944 -0.48 29.96 -39.23
CA ASN A 944 0.44 30.67 -40.12
C ASN A 944 0.63 32.09 -39.60
N ASN A 945 1.89 32.55 -39.61
CA ASN A 945 2.39 33.88 -39.21
C ASN A 945 2.15 34.26 -37.73
#